data_AF-A0A1A9WFG9-F1
#
_entry.id   AF-A0A1A9WFG9-F1
#
_cell.length_a   1.000
_cell.length_b   1.000
_cell.length_c   1.000
_cell.angle_alpha   90.00
_cell.angle_beta   90.00
_cell.angle_gamma   90.00
#
_symmetry.space_group_name_H-M   'P 1'
#
loop_
_entity.id
_entity.type
_entity.pdbx_description
1 polymer ?
#
loop_
_entity_poly.entity_id
_entity_poly.type
_entity_poly.pdbx_seq_one_letter_code
_entity_poly.pdbx_strand_id
1 'polypeptide(L)'
;MMLFGRKAMFVAENKQNQDSENNQDKPQQTPRQQASENKEKKQPGNVGNPNQGQGQQSKGGGKKDQGEQQPQQSGGGRGGHEQQQQLKQQPGAEVANRNNKQQQGRKQEKRQHEGENDGRKNEQQQTGQQGVNLSKQQQQPKQEGTWRGQPKQQQSVERQQQAGQHDTRGGQQAGQQGAWGGQAGQQGSRGGQKSGQQVGRGGQEGWGGQQSQQSASQGAGKGAQQQQTKQEGAWGGQPKQQQYDKGQQGASGGQKKHDFGGGDTGRSNLQQQRPRQEGGWGQKQEASGGQRQQAGGGDRDRSGTQQQYRQEGPRRPQPAQQQIAGGQRQKPPQQQRPPITGAEESPPAYNAVSCAGVKRGTLGKQGICEVNYLRMNIDKMSDVAFHYDVTITPDRPKKFLRPAFDQCQRQHFGDYVMAFDGSKSCYSVKRLPKKCYDFEIEVADSGNRLKAFKIQIKETDIPEVELASLRSYHNDRVFDKPMRALQALEVVLASNNHALGIRVGRSFYRKPDELYDLGEGYEMYTGIYQAAILGEVPLLNVDISHKSFPKSQTIIQYLKECDIDTSRTIEDYRMKKIITQFLKGMDIVYTPPPNFGAMPRKYKVLDIGNAPAKITFTLDDGKKMTVKDYFASKGCTLQYPFLNCITVGSAIRQISLPMEFCSVAEDQALNRKDGNMQVSKMIKYSATSTNERKSKIMNLLAHFRHNENLTIRSFGIQLGSNFIKVHFRLLPPPELEYFGGRTARPRDGAWQLGDAKFLETSKVNQGHKWAIIYEVNRRPINTHSLEDFKKAVQRTAQQLDVKLAQEGHIRGFQNIDFVLKDLSKEGYALVIVVLPNYGTSYSSVKQNAELKVGILTQCIKERTVLRAPKDASVIQNLMLKVNAKLNGTNHKMSEEKEAELKKLLQPIRNVMFMGADVTHPSPDQRHIPSVVGVAASHDAYGACYNMQYRLQKSTLEEIEDMKSITEYHLGVYKSYQNRYPDYIIYYRDGVSDGQFPKIKKDELGGIRRACAQVGCKPKITCLIVVKRHHTRFFPLRQSQGYRDFNNVEPGTVVDQYIVHPNERQFFLVSHKAIQGTAKPTRYNIIEDDSNFDIDLLQKLSYNLCHMFPRCNRAVSYPAPAYLAHLVAFRGRVYLEGTMRFGNLKDEYKKRSIQTALMKQNPMYFV
;
A
#
# COMPACT_ATOMS: atom_id res chain seq x y z
N MET A 1 -51.65 60.48 34.01
CA MET A 1 -50.23 60.37 33.59
C MET A 1 -49.52 59.43 34.55
N MET A 2 -49.08 58.20 34.23
CA MET A 2 -49.46 57.15 33.24
C MET A 2 -48.84 55.83 33.79
N LEU A 3 -49.58 54.73 34.08
CA LEU A 3 -50.18 53.70 33.20
C LEU A 3 -49.12 52.76 32.54
N PHE A 4 -48.97 51.46 32.92
CA PHE A 4 -49.83 50.23 32.78
C PHE A 4 -49.98 49.71 31.32
N GLY A 5 -49.98 48.39 30.98
CA GLY A 5 -49.64 47.15 31.72
C GLY A 5 -50.31 45.84 31.18
N ARG A 6 -49.77 44.65 31.55
CA ARG A 6 -50.37 43.26 31.59
C ARG A 6 -50.62 42.37 30.33
N LYS A 7 -50.17 41.08 30.44
CA LYS A 7 -50.76 39.76 29.99
C LYS A 7 -50.99 39.52 28.47
N ALA A 8 -51.13 38.30 27.89
CA ALA A 8 -51.48 36.94 28.38
C ALA A 8 -50.87 35.76 27.53
N MET A 9 -51.34 34.52 27.72
CA MET A 9 -51.05 33.29 26.93
C MET A 9 -52.05 33.09 25.77
N PHE A 10 -51.80 32.15 24.82
CA PHE A 10 -52.81 31.17 24.34
C PHE A 10 -52.23 29.98 23.53
N VAL A 11 -53.03 28.93 23.30
CA VAL A 11 -52.77 27.71 22.50
C VAL A 11 -54.03 27.31 21.70
N ALA A 12 -53.89 27.02 20.40
CA ALA A 12 -54.80 26.25 19.51
C ALA A 12 -54.02 26.01 18.17
N GLU A 13 -54.08 24.91 17.40
CA GLU A 13 -55.04 23.80 17.20
C GLU A 13 -56.23 24.09 16.25
N ASN A 14 -56.61 23.06 15.47
CA ASN A 14 -57.72 22.97 14.50
C ASN A 14 -57.46 23.74 13.18
N LYS A 15 -57.37 23.03 12.02
CA LYS A 15 -58.47 22.58 11.11
C LYS A 15 -58.75 23.61 10.01
N GLN A 16 -59.28 23.26 8.83
CA GLN A 16 -59.37 22.00 8.07
C GLN A 16 -59.75 22.41 6.64
N ASN A 17 -59.53 21.53 5.65
CA ASN A 17 -60.29 21.50 4.40
C ASN A 17 -60.13 22.75 3.48
N GLN A 18 -60.43 22.72 2.18
CA GLN A 18 -60.64 21.62 1.24
C GLN A 18 -60.38 22.11 -0.20
N ASP A 19 -60.40 21.17 -1.15
CA ASP A 19 -60.86 21.30 -2.55
C ASP A 19 -60.16 22.38 -3.43
N SER A 20 -59.50 22.02 -4.55
CA SER A 20 -60.07 21.61 -5.84
C SER A 20 -60.82 22.77 -6.57
N GLU A 21 -60.81 22.87 -7.90
CA GLU A 21 -60.29 21.97 -8.94
C GLU A 21 -59.95 22.70 -10.26
N ASN A 22 -59.73 21.92 -11.32
CA ASN A 22 -59.35 22.32 -12.69
C ASN A 22 -60.14 23.49 -13.30
N ASN A 23 -59.45 24.39 -14.02
CA ASN A 23 -59.43 24.39 -15.50
C ASN A 23 -58.31 25.34 -16.03
N GLN A 24 -57.58 25.00 -17.10
CA GLN A 24 -57.94 25.24 -18.51
C GLN A 24 -58.47 26.68 -18.70
N ASP A 25 -57.73 27.58 -19.36
CA ASP A 25 -57.56 27.48 -20.82
C ASP A 25 -56.31 28.19 -21.43
N LYS A 26 -56.16 28.06 -22.74
CA LYS A 26 -55.26 28.82 -23.65
C LYS A 26 -56.07 29.97 -24.34
N PRO A 27 -55.52 30.89 -25.19
CA PRO A 27 -54.31 30.77 -26.03
C PRO A 27 -53.48 32.08 -26.30
N GLN A 28 -52.51 31.99 -27.24
CA GLN A 28 -52.17 32.90 -28.38
C GLN A 28 -52.31 34.46 -28.27
N GLN A 29 -51.56 35.32 -28.99
CA GLN A 29 -50.27 35.29 -29.73
C GLN A 29 -49.99 36.72 -30.31
N THR A 30 -48.91 37.43 -29.90
CA THR A 30 -48.12 38.39 -30.76
C THR A 30 -48.82 39.62 -31.45
N PRO A 31 -48.16 40.52 -32.22
CA PRO A 31 -46.81 41.15 -32.11
C PRO A 31 -46.73 42.69 -32.42
N ARG A 32 -45.53 43.28 -32.19
CA ARG A 32 -44.81 44.34 -32.99
C ARG A 32 -45.19 45.86 -32.98
N GLN A 33 -44.12 46.66 -32.71
CA GLN A 33 -43.55 47.83 -33.46
C GLN A 33 -43.80 49.33 -33.13
N GLN A 34 -42.66 50.04 -32.99
CA GLN A 34 -42.27 51.41 -33.44
C GLN A 34 -42.49 52.71 -32.60
N ALA A 35 -41.52 53.64 -32.81
CA ALA A 35 -41.50 55.11 -32.58
C ALA A 35 -41.49 55.71 -31.12
N SER A 36 -41.08 56.96 -30.83
CA SER A 36 -39.88 57.77 -31.25
C SER A 36 -39.74 59.14 -30.49
N GLU A 37 -38.50 59.55 -30.18
CA GLU A 37 -37.96 60.95 -30.01
C GLU A 37 -38.25 61.90 -28.78
N ASN A 38 -37.20 62.70 -28.45
CA ASN A 38 -37.16 64.10 -27.93
C ASN A 38 -37.58 64.47 -26.47
N LYS A 39 -37.09 65.59 -25.85
CA LYS A 39 -35.77 66.31 -25.82
C LYS A 39 -35.79 67.48 -24.79
N GLU A 40 -34.62 67.93 -24.29
CA GLU A 40 -34.23 69.31 -23.84
C GLU A 40 -32.69 69.37 -23.59
N LYS A 41 -31.88 70.47 -23.50
CA LYS A 41 -31.94 71.95 -23.27
C LYS A 41 -31.76 72.44 -21.80
N LYS A 42 -31.06 73.56 -21.46
CA LYS A 42 -29.83 74.22 -22.03
C LYS A 42 -29.28 75.40 -21.17
N GLN A 43 -28.08 75.92 -21.57
CA GLN A 43 -27.43 77.24 -21.34
C GLN A 43 -26.29 77.34 -20.29
N PRO A 44 -25.25 78.20 -20.47
CA PRO A 44 -24.88 79.07 -21.62
C PRO A 44 -23.88 78.35 -22.59
N GLY A 45 -22.71 78.81 -23.11
CA GLY A 45 -21.91 80.07 -23.18
C GLY A 45 -20.41 79.74 -23.43
N ASN A 46 -19.52 80.49 -24.13
CA ASN A 46 -19.61 81.69 -25.01
C ASN A 46 -18.61 81.58 -26.23
N VAL A 47 -17.96 82.66 -26.73
CA VAL A 47 -17.40 82.74 -28.12
C VAL A 47 -16.05 83.49 -28.31
N GLY A 48 -15.23 83.10 -29.31
CA GLY A 48 -14.13 83.90 -29.93
C GLY A 48 -13.35 83.19 -31.08
N ASN A 49 -13.05 83.87 -32.21
CA ASN A 49 -12.37 83.39 -33.45
C ASN A 49 -12.11 84.62 -34.41
N PRO A 50 -11.48 84.57 -35.63
CA PRO A 50 -10.46 83.72 -36.28
C PRO A 50 -9.22 84.51 -36.85
N ASN A 51 -8.21 83.84 -37.48
CA ASN A 51 -7.70 84.10 -38.87
C ASN A 51 -6.51 83.15 -39.29
N GLN A 52 -5.99 83.27 -40.52
CA GLN A 52 -4.93 82.45 -41.16
C GLN A 52 -3.48 83.00 -41.01
N GLY A 53 -2.46 82.17 -41.28
CA GLY A 53 -1.05 82.59 -41.48
C GLY A 53 -0.07 81.45 -41.79
N GLN A 54 1.03 81.73 -42.53
CA GLN A 54 2.13 80.79 -42.86
C GLN A 54 3.50 81.32 -42.39
N GLY A 55 4.44 80.42 -42.04
CA GLY A 55 5.88 80.68 -41.83
C GLY A 55 6.52 79.52 -41.04
N GLN A 56 7.65 78.88 -41.43
CA GLN A 56 9.02 79.37 -41.69
C GLN A 56 9.70 79.95 -40.44
N GLN A 57 10.87 79.50 -39.95
CA GLN A 57 11.86 78.47 -40.37
C GLN A 57 12.28 77.61 -39.12
N SER A 58 13.33 76.76 -39.01
CA SER A 58 14.62 76.64 -39.72
C SER A 58 15.30 75.25 -39.68
N LYS A 59 16.48 75.22 -40.33
CA LYS A 59 17.61 74.26 -40.39
C LYS A 59 18.14 73.84 -38.99
N GLY A 60 18.88 72.73 -38.80
CA GLY A 60 19.45 71.75 -39.76
C GLY A 60 20.19 70.58 -39.08
N GLY A 61 20.94 69.75 -39.83
CA GLY A 61 21.65 68.54 -39.31
C GLY A 61 22.90 68.83 -38.45
N GLY A 62 23.67 67.83 -37.97
CA GLY A 62 23.64 66.37 -38.16
C GLY A 62 25.06 65.79 -38.36
N LYS A 63 25.31 64.51 -37.98
CA LYS A 63 26.64 63.83 -37.92
C LYS A 63 27.59 64.38 -36.80
N LYS A 64 28.64 63.70 -36.32
CA LYS A 64 29.01 62.25 -36.25
C LYS A 64 30.09 62.05 -35.16
N ASP A 65 30.24 60.79 -34.74
CA ASP A 65 31.47 60.09 -34.32
C ASP A 65 32.52 60.72 -33.35
N GLN A 66 32.85 59.91 -32.32
CA GLN A 66 34.19 59.69 -31.73
C GLN A 66 34.84 60.78 -30.85
N GLY A 67 35.65 60.32 -29.89
CA GLY A 67 36.37 61.11 -28.88
C GLY A 67 36.73 60.24 -27.67
N GLU A 68 38.01 59.90 -27.51
CA GLU A 68 38.53 58.92 -26.55
C GLU A 68 39.42 59.59 -25.49
N GLN A 69 39.92 58.79 -24.54
CA GLN A 69 41.15 58.98 -23.72
C GLN A 69 41.08 59.73 -22.37
N GLN A 70 41.73 59.11 -21.38
CA GLN A 70 42.30 59.72 -20.17
C GLN A 70 43.74 60.18 -20.49
N PRO A 71 44.42 60.97 -19.62
CA PRO A 71 45.37 60.29 -18.71
C PRO A 71 45.68 60.96 -17.34
N GLN A 72 45.75 60.12 -16.29
CA GLN A 72 46.80 60.01 -15.23
C GLN A 72 47.25 61.19 -14.30
N GLN A 73 47.89 60.75 -13.20
CA GLN A 73 48.85 61.45 -12.31
C GLN A 73 48.30 62.30 -11.13
N SER A 74 48.92 62.33 -9.93
CA SER A 74 49.94 61.45 -9.32
C SER A 74 50.05 61.66 -7.78
N GLY A 75 50.78 60.77 -7.08
CA GLY A 75 51.21 60.90 -5.67
C GLY A 75 50.34 60.20 -4.61
N GLY A 76 50.85 59.66 -3.50
CA GLY A 76 52.25 59.39 -3.13
C GLY A 76 52.58 59.69 -1.66
N GLY A 77 52.70 58.67 -0.78
CA GLY A 77 53.12 58.86 0.61
C GLY A 77 53.28 57.57 1.43
N ARG A 78 54.28 57.55 2.33
CA ARG A 78 54.55 56.51 3.35
C ARG A 78 54.78 57.20 4.71
N GLY A 79 54.57 56.49 5.82
CA GLY A 79 55.05 56.92 7.14
C GLY A 79 54.15 56.48 8.28
N GLY A 80 54.71 56.35 9.49
CA GLY A 80 54.02 55.99 10.73
C GLY A 80 54.94 56.17 11.94
N HIS A 81 54.46 55.83 13.15
CA HIS A 81 55.07 56.14 14.46
C HIS A 81 55.08 57.66 14.75
N GLU A 82 54.92 58.20 15.97
CA GLU A 82 54.49 57.68 17.30
C GLU A 82 54.06 58.94 18.15
N GLN A 83 53.91 59.03 19.49
CA GLN A 83 54.22 58.20 20.66
C GLN A 83 53.42 58.65 21.91
N GLN A 84 53.45 57.85 23.00
CA GLN A 84 53.24 58.23 24.43
C GLN A 84 51.84 58.64 24.92
N GLN A 85 51.41 58.41 26.18
CA GLN A 85 51.88 57.57 27.31
C GLN A 85 50.70 57.39 28.32
N GLN A 86 50.60 56.39 29.23
CA GLN A 86 51.28 55.08 29.33
C GLN A 86 50.24 53.99 29.74
N LEU A 87 50.01 53.47 30.97
CA LEU A 87 50.78 53.47 32.24
C LEU A 87 50.47 52.20 33.09
N LYS A 88 51.15 51.08 32.75
CA LYS A 88 51.54 49.96 33.64
C LYS A 88 50.43 48.98 34.12
N GLN A 89 50.72 47.72 34.49
CA GLN A 89 52.02 47.02 34.62
C GLN A 89 51.96 45.53 34.22
N GLN A 90 53.13 44.94 33.95
CA GLN A 90 53.42 43.53 33.63
C GLN A 90 54.66 43.12 34.50
N PRO A 91 55.43 41.99 34.34
CA PRO A 91 55.63 41.11 33.17
C PRO A 91 55.73 39.59 33.50
N GLY A 92 56.36 38.81 32.60
CA GLY A 92 56.87 37.44 32.82
C GLY A 92 58.18 37.19 32.04
N ALA A 93 58.61 35.92 31.89
CA ALA A 93 59.73 35.47 31.03
C ALA A 93 59.44 34.01 30.53
N GLU A 94 59.91 33.42 29.42
CA GLU A 94 61.17 33.52 28.61
C GLU A 94 62.41 32.91 29.31
N VAL A 95 63.36 32.18 28.69
CA VAL A 95 63.71 31.85 27.27
C VAL A 95 64.01 30.32 27.13
N ALA A 96 64.46 29.83 25.96
CA ALA A 96 64.46 28.41 25.56
C ALA A 96 65.82 27.66 25.48
N ASN A 97 65.73 26.32 25.56
CA ASN A 97 66.45 25.28 24.77
C ASN A 97 68.00 25.09 24.87
N ARG A 98 68.43 23.92 25.40
CA ARG A 98 69.58 23.10 24.89
C ARG A 98 69.67 21.68 25.52
N ASN A 99 69.97 20.67 24.69
CA ASN A 99 70.87 19.49 24.86
C ASN A 99 71.14 18.82 26.25
N ASN A 100 71.36 17.50 26.42
CA ASN A 100 71.27 16.31 25.54
C ASN A 100 71.52 14.97 26.33
N LYS A 101 70.80 13.87 25.96
CA LYS A 101 71.17 12.42 26.09
C LYS A 101 71.25 11.66 27.46
N GLN A 102 70.92 10.36 27.34
CA GLN A 102 71.26 9.18 28.18
C GLN A 102 70.65 9.01 29.60
N GLN A 103 70.56 7.80 30.20
CA GLN A 103 70.08 6.48 29.71
C GLN A 103 69.87 5.48 30.89
N GLN A 104 69.05 4.42 30.69
CA GLN A 104 68.91 3.18 31.50
C GLN A 104 68.17 3.30 32.86
N GLY A 105 67.42 2.28 33.34
CA GLY A 105 66.87 1.10 32.64
C GLY A 105 66.50 -0.12 33.53
N ARG A 106 65.75 -1.10 32.95
CA ARG A 106 65.39 -2.47 33.45
C ARG A 106 64.30 -2.53 34.54
N LYS A 107 63.49 -3.59 34.73
CA LYS A 107 63.13 -4.90 34.07
C LYS A 107 61.77 -5.36 34.69
N GLN A 108 60.96 -6.38 34.30
CA GLN A 108 60.84 -7.45 33.26
C GLN A 108 59.36 -7.48 32.75
N GLU A 109 58.72 -8.37 31.98
CA GLU A 109 58.76 -9.81 31.58
C GLU A 109 58.22 -10.86 32.60
N LYS A 110 57.60 -12.01 32.24
CA LYS A 110 57.42 -12.70 30.92
C LYS A 110 56.19 -13.66 30.87
N ARG A 111 56.01 -14.30 29.70
CA ARG A 111 54.96 -15.27 29.26
C ARG A 111 54.99 -16.64 29.96
N GLN A 112 53.91 -17.45 29.86
CA GLN A 112 53.98 -18.84 29.32
C GLN A 112 52.61 -19.45 28.90
N HIS A 113 52.54 -20.77 28.63
CA HIS A 113 51.55 -21.51 27.80
C HIS A 113 51.17 -22.89 28.42
N GLU A 114 50.07 -23.50 27.95
CA GLU A 114 49.76 -24.97 27.94
C GLU A 114 49.49 -25.78 29.26
N GLY A 115 48.84 -26.96 29.10
CA GLY A 115 48.56 -28.01 30.11
C GLY A 115 47.42 -27.72 31.09
N GLU A 116 46.28 -28.41 31.22
CA GLU A 116 45.79 -29.79 30.94
C GLU A 116 45.93 -30.82 32.10
N ASN A 117 44.75 -31.25 32.60
CA ASN A 117 44.33 -32.44 33.37
C ASN A 117 44.74 -32.80 34.83
N ASP A 118 43.67 -33.21 35.54
CA ASP A 118 43.48 -34.32 36.51
C ASP A 118 44.21 -34.44 37.87
N GLY A 119 43.41 -34.23 38.93
CA GLY A 119 43.29 -35.18 40.07
C GLY A 119 44.24 -35.00 41.28
N ARG A 120 43.96 -35.61 42.45
CA ARG A 120 42.77 -36.36 42.94
C ARG A 120 42.89 -36.56 44.48
N LYS A 121 41.79 -36.93 45.16
CA LYS A 121 41.69 -37.38 46.58
C LYS A 121 41.81 -36.27 47.66
N ASN A 122 41.27 -36.36 48.89
CA ASN A 122 40.26 -37.22 49.56
C ASN A 122 39.81 -36.51 50.88
N GLU A 123 38.72 -36.82 51.59
CA GLU A 123 37.37 -37.36 51.28
C GLU A 123 36.46 -37.32 52.55
N GLN A 124 35.13 -37.47 52.38
CA GLN A 124 34.15 -38.03 53.34
C GLN A 124 33.78 -37.23 54.63
N GLN A 125 32.60 -37.41 55.27
CA GLN A 125 31.56 -38.46 55.15
C GLN A 125 30.12 -37.99 55.55
N GLN A 126 29.08 -38.33 54.74
CA GLN A 126 27.68 -38.77 55.08
C GLN A 126 26.70 -37.92 55.98
N THR A 127 25.34 -38.05 56.00
CA THR A 127 24.27 -38.70 55.16
C THR A 127 22.83 -38.23 55.48
N GLY A 128 21.92 -38.28 54.48
CA GLY A 128 20.49 -38.71 54.58
C GLY A 128 19.44 -37.84 55.34
N GLN A 129 18.15 -38.19 55.42
CA GLN A 129 17.19 -38.69 54.39
C GLN A 129 15.71 -38.47 54.89
N GLN A 130 14.70 -39.16 54.33
CA GLN A 130 13.24 -38.94 54.50
C GLN A 130 12.64 -39.47 55.83
N GLY A 131 11.45 -39.01 56.28
CA GLY A 131 10.73 -39.67 57.40
C GLY A 131 9.41 -39.02 57.89
N VAL A 132 8.32 -39.79 57.96
CA VAL A 132 6.90 -39.41 58.11
C VAL A 132 6.32 -39.63 59.54
N ASN A 133 5.29 -38.84 59.94
CA ASN A 133 4.18 -39.11 60.92
C ASN A 133 4.22 -38.83 62.46
N LEU A 134 3.29 -37.95 62.88
CA LEU A 134 2.21 -38.07 63.90
C LEU A 134 2.42 -38.10 65.46
N SER A 135 1.38 -37.55 66.13
CA SER A 135 0.98 -37.65 67.57
C SER A 135 1.70 -36.66 68.54
N LYS A 136 1.16 -36.25 69.72
CA LYS A 136 -0.09 -36.62 70.45
C LYS A 136 -0.49 -35.58 71.56
N GLN A 137 -1.78 -35.57 71.98
CA GLN A 137 -2.36 -35.25 73.32
C GLN A 137 -2.24 -33.87 74.06
N GLN A 138 -3.43 -33.37 74.49
CA GLN A 138 -3.79 -32.76 75.83
C GLN A 138 -3.18 -31.40 76.27
N GLN A 139 -3.77 -30.57 77.15
CA GLN A 139 -5.00 -30.69 78.00
C GLN A 139 -5.73 -29.34 78.26
N GLN A 140 -6.81 -29.37 79.07
CA GLN A 140 -7.77 -28.31 79.48
C GLN A 140 -7.39 -27.67 80.85
N PRO A 141 -8.22 -26.85 81.60
CA PRO A 141 -9.62 -26.39 81.46
C PRO A 141 -9.74 -24.83 81.50
N LYS A 142 -10.85 -24.09 81.71
CA LYS A 142 -12.27 -24.30 82.14
C LYS A 142 -13.23 -23.54 81.15
N GLN A 143 -14.50 -23.12 81.38
CA GLN A 143 -15.44 -23.13 82.52
C GLN A 143 -16.92 -23.07 82.04
N GLU A 144 -17.88 -23.15 82.98
CA GLU A 144 -19.33 -23.37 82.80
C GLU A 144 -20.19 -22.15 83.26
N GLY A 145 -21.51 -22.03 83.03
CA GLY A 145 -22.54 -22.87 82.38
C GLY A 145 -23.54 -21.99 81.57
N THR A 146 -24.89 -22.09 81.63
CA THR A 146 -25.84 -22.97 82.37
C THR A 146 -27.19 -23.09 81.57
N TRP A 147 -28.41 -22.98 82.16
CA TRP A 147 -29.71 -23.24 81.49
C TRP A 147 -30.95 -22.54 82.14
N ARG A 148 -32.04 -22.42 81.34
CA ARG A 148 -33.52 -22.44 81.67
C ARG A 148 -34.36 -21.15 81.45
N GLY A 149 -35.59 -21.32 80.93
CA GLY A 149 -36.71 -20.35 81.08
C GLY A 149 -37.64 -20.16 79.85
N GLN A 150 -38.95 -20.34 80.01
CA GLN A 150 -40.06 -19.88 79.12
C GLN A 150 -41.04 -19.01 79.98
N PRO A 151 -42.23 -18.49 79.55
CA PRO A 151 -42.96 -18.60 78.27
C PRO A 151 -43.77 -17.35 77.78
N LYS A 152 -44.59 -17.55 76.72
CA LYS A 152 -45.86 -16.88 76.32
C LYS A 152 -45.92 -15.47 75.66
N GLN A 153 -46.46 -15.49 74.43
CA GLN A 153 -47.52 -14.65 73.80
C GLN A 153 -47.90 -13.26 74.40
N GLN A 154 -47.93 -12.21 73.55
CA GLN A 154 -49.20 -11.69 72.97
C GLN A 154 -49.03 -10.64 71.83
N GLN A 155 -50.09 -10.56 71.01
CA GLN A 155 -50.70 -9.46 70.23
C GLN A 155 -50.23 -7.99 70.40
N SER A 156 -50.51 -6.98 69.53
CA SER A 156 -50.82 -6.81 68.08
C SER A 156 -51.34 -5.34 67.83
N VAL A 157 -51.80 -4.99 66.61
CA VAL A 157 -52.75 -3.86 66.26
C VAL A 157 -52.19 -2.44 65.93
N GLU A 158 -52.23 -2.13 64.62
CA GLU A 158 -52.77 -0.94 63.89
C GLU A 158 -52.43 0.57 64.13
N ARG A 159 -52.76 1.38 63.08
CA ARG A 159 -53.26 2.79 63.05
C ARG A 159 -52.29 3.97 63.28
N GLN A 160 -52.58 5.22 62.88
CA GLN A 160 -53.30 5.81 61.72
C GLN A 160 -53.03 7.35 61.68
N GLN A 161 -53.15 8.01 60.51
CA GLN A 161 -53.51 9.46 60.37
C GLN A 161 -52.58 10.51 61.04
N GLN A 162 -52.85 11.83 61.04
CA GLN A 162 -52.95 12.79 59.90
C GLN A 162 -52.67 14.25 60.38
N ALA A 163 -52.19 15.11 59.46
CA ALA A 163 -52.33 16.60 59.44
C ALA A 163 -51.66 17.50 60.52
N GLY A 164 -51.58 18.82 60.22
CA GLY A 164 -50.98 19.91 61.04
C GLY A 164 -49.55 20.29 60.60
N GLN A 165 -49.22 21.30 59.78
CA GLN A 165 -49.51 22.76 59.65
C GLN A 165 -48.76 23.72 60.63
N HIS A 166 -47.94 24.62 60.03
CA HIS A 166 -47.34 25.87 60.56
C HIS A 166 -46.41 25.77 61.81
N ASP A 167 -45.38 26.60 62.02
CA ASP A 167 -44.72 27.71 61.29
C ASP A 167 -43.17 27.56 61.49
N THR A 168 -42.20 28.27 60.91
CA THR A 168 -42.10 29.72 60.62
C THR A 168 -41.03 30.04 59.54
N ARG A 169 -41.01 31.28 59.05
CA ARG A 169 -40.00 31.95 58.18
C ARG A 169 -38.59 31.90 58.81
N GLY A 170 -37.44 32.01 58.11
CA GLY A 170 -37.14 32.45 56.74
C GLY A 170 -36.68 33.93 56.70
N GLY A 171 -35.51 34.32 56.18
CA GLY A 171 -34.35 33.60 55.59
C GLY A 171 -33.43 34.61 54.86
N GLN A 172 -32.25 34.23 54.32
CA GLN A 172 -31.52 35.10 53.35
C GLN A 172 -30.39 34.42 52.55
N GLN A 173 -30.15 34.97 51.34
CA GLN A 173 -28.96 34.91 50.47
C GLN A 173 -28.53 33.56 49.85
N ALA A 174 -27.68 33.67 48.82
CA ALA A 174 -27.60 32.73 47.69
C ALA A 174 -26.34 31.85 47.66
N GLY A 175 -26.44 30.68 47.03
CA GLY A 175 -25.34 29.79 46.70
C GLY A 175 -25.63 29.03 45.40
N GLN A 176 -24.60 28.72 44.61
CA GLN A 176 -24.73 28.03 43.31
C GLN A 176 -24.32 26.54 43.40
N GLN A 177 -24.58 25.83 42.29
CA GLN A 177 -24.05 24.51 41.91
C GLN A 177 -24.78 23.30 42.53
N GLY A 178 -25.09 22.31 41.68
CA GLY A 178 -25.71 21.05 42.07
C GLY A 178 -24.92 19.85 41.51
N ALA A 179 -24.81 18.78 42.29
CA ALA A 179 -23.95 17.64 41.99
C ALA A 179 -24.40 16.32 42.67
N TRP A 180 -24.66 15.29 41.85
CA TRP A 180 -24.50 13.84 42.13
C TRP A 180 -25.41 13.08 43.14
N GLY A 181 -25.56 11.76 42.89
CA GLY A 181 -26.31 10.75 43.70
C GLY A 181 -27.79 10.59 43.31
N GLY A 182 -28.50 9.44 43.45
CA GLY A 182 -28.20 8.07 43.94
C GLY A 182 -29.53 7.35 44.33
N GLN A 183 -29.67 6.04 44.62
CA GLN A 183 -28.92 4.79 44.37
C GLN A 183 -29.80 3.56 44.81
N ALA A 184 -29.35 2.30 44.60
CA ALA A 184 -29.93 1.01 45.11
C ALA A 184 -31.21 0.46 44.42
N GLY A 185 -31.57 -0.84 44.48
CA GLY A 185 -30.98 -2.07 45.07
C GLY A 185 -32.02 -3.23 45.07
N GLN A 186 -31.79 -4.50 45.48
CA GLN A 186 -30.59 -5.32 45.76
C GLN A 186 -31.00 -6.84 45.92
N GLN A 187 -30.06 -7.78 46.22
CA GLN A 187 -30.24 -9.23 46.50
C GLN A 187 -30.66 -10.13 45.30
N GLY A 188 -30.23 -11.39 45.08
CA GLY A 188 -29.25 -12.33 45.68
C GLY A 188 -29.08 -13.56 44.71
N SER A 189 -28.36 -14.67 44.96
CA SER A 189 -27.45 -15.10 46.05
C SER A 189 -26.56 -16.30 45.60
N ARG A 190 -25.45 -16.56 46.33
CA ARG A 190 -24.51 -17.73 46.40
C ARG A 190 -24.33 -18.74 45.23
N GLY A 191 -23.05 -18.96 44.80
CA GLY A 191 -22.59 -20.30 44.34
C GLY A 191 -21.32 -20.48 43.47
N GLY A 192 -20.11 -20.52 44.06
CA GLY A 192 -19.05 -21.48 43.64
C GLY A 192 -17.92 -21.12 42.62
N GLN A 193 -16.67 -21.32 43.07
CA GLN A 193 -15.43 -21.67 42.31
C GLN A 193 -14.75 -20.67 41.33
N LYS A 194 -13.50 -21.01 40.95
CA LYS A 194 -12.47 -20.14 40.32
C LYS A 194 -12.01 -20.69 38.96
N SER A 195 -11.77 -19.84 37.95
CA SER A 195 -10.59 -19.92 37.04
C SER A 195 -10.59 -18.86 35.91
N GLY A 196 -9.38 -18.56 35.40
CA GLY A 196 -9.13 -18.18 33.99
C GLY A 196 -9.82 -16.94 33.39
N GLN A 197 -9.22 -15.75 33.53
CA GLN A 197 -9.59 -14.59 32.69
C GLN A 197 -9.32 -14.85 31.20
N GLN A 198 -10.32 -14.69 30.34
CA GLN A 198 -10.17 -14.76 28.88
C GLN A 198 -10.75 -13.49 28.23
N VAL A 199 -9.90 -12.70 27.57
CA VAL A 199 -10.29 -11.38 27.03
C VAL A 199 -11.00 -11.51 25.70
N GLY A 200 -12.28 -11.10 25.65
CA GLY A 200 -13.06 -11.02 24.43
C GLY A 200 -12.48 -10.01 23.42
N ARG A 201 -12.44 -10.38 22.15
CA ARG A 201 -12.06 -9.47 21.04
C ARG A 201 -13.25 -9.21 20.14
N GLY A 202 -13.72 -7.96 20.11
CA GLY A 202 -14.59 -7.46 19.05
C GLY A 202 -13.87 -7.48 17.69
N GLY A 203 -14.61 -7.78 16.62
CA GLY A 203 -14.05 -7.90 15.27
C GLY A 203 -13.99 -6.56 14.54
N GLN A 204 -12.82 -5.90 14.54
CA GLN A 204 -12.43 -4.99 13.46
C GLN A 204 -11.43 -5.71 12.56
N GLU A 205 -11.88 -6.13 11.38
CA GLU A 205 -11.03 -6.81 10.39
C GLU A 205 -10.18 -5.80 9.62
N GLY A 206 -8.96 -5.58 10.09
CA GLY A 206 -7.97 -4.73 9.43
C GLY A 206 -7.60 -5.27 8.04
N TRP A 207 -7.55 -4.36 7.06
CA TRP A 207 -7.23 -4.67 5.67
C TRP A 207 -5.89 -5.41 5.55
N GLY A 208 -5.89 -6.51 4.78
CA GLY A 208 -4.71 -7.36 4.57
C GLY A 208 -3.58 -6.66 3.81
N GLY A 209 -2.73 -5.93 4.54
CA GLY A 209 -1.61 -5.18 3.98
C GLY A 209 -0.46 -6.06 3.51
N GLN A 210 -0.51 -6.49 2.24
CA GLN A 210 0.65 -7.08 1.57
C GLN A 210 1.84 -6.10 1.59
N GLN A 211 3.00 -6.57 2.05
CA GLN A 211 4.01 -5.69 2.62
C GLN A 211 5.02 -5.17 1.60
N SER A 212 5.18 -3.85 1.59
CA SER A 212 6.45 -3.13 1.40
C SER A 212 7.40 -3.68 0.33
N GLN A 213 7.26 -3.25 -0.93
CA GLN A 213 8.41 -3.17 -1.81
C GLN A 213 8.39 -1.98 -2.76
N GLN A 214 9.60 -1.63 -3.23
CA GLN A 214 9.95 -0.34 -3.81
C GLN A 214 9.23 -0.09 -5.14
N SER A 215 8.66 1.11 -5.31
CA SER A 215 8.29 1.65 -6.63
C SER A 215 9.57 2.00 -7.41
N ALA A 216 10.27 0.96 -7.88
CA ALA A 216 11.52 1.08 -8.62
C ALA A 216 11.22 1.48 -10.07
N SER A 217 11.38 2.76 -10.40
CA SER A 217 11.26 3.25 -11.77
C SER A 217 12.42 2.77 -12.64
N GLN A 218 12.15 1.84 -13.54
CA GLN A 218 13.03 1.49 -14.66
C GLN A 218 12.17 1.06 -15.86
N GLY A 219 12.46 1.57 -17.06
CA GLY A 219 11.76 1.20 -18.28
C GLY A 219 12.33 -0.04 -18.94
N ALA A 220 11.60 -0.60 -19.91
CA ALA A 220 12.03 -1.73 -20.73
C ALA A 220 12.01 -1.36 -22.23
N GLY A 221 13.19 -1.13 -22.80
CA GLY A 221 13.42 -1.35 -24.23
C GLY A 221 13.54 -2.85 -24.51
N LYS A 222 13.10 -3.32 -25.69
CA LYS A 222 13.20 -4.75 -26.05
C LYS A 222 14.56 -5.08 -26.65
N GLY A 223 15.06 -6.26 -26.31
CA GLY A 223 16.10 -7.00 -27.03
C GLY A 223 16.06 -8.43 -26.50
N ALA A 224 15.93 -9.42 -27.38
CA ALA A 224 15.78 -10.82 -26.99
C ALA A 224 16.64 -11.70 -27.88
N GLN A 225 17.61 -12.37 -27.28
CA GLN A 225 18.26 -13.55 -27.85
C GLN A 225 18.72 -14.45 -26.71
N GLN A 226 18.65 -15.75 -26.94
CA GLN A 226 18.87 -16.79 -25.94
C GLN A 226 19.81 -17.82 -26.55
N GLN A 227 20.95 -18.06 -25.92
CA GLN A 227 21.80 -19.21 -26.22
C GLN A 227 22.36 -19.79 -24.93
N GLN A 228 22.44 -21.11 -24.89
CA GLN A 228 22.92 -21.88 -23.76
C GLN A 228 24.25 -22.56 -24.14
N THR A 229 25.22 -22.46 -23.25
CA THR A 229 26.24 -23.49 -23.03
C THR A 229 26.30 -23.70 -21.52
N LYS A 230 25.73 -24.80 -21.01
CA LYS A 230 26.40 -26.11 -20.88
C LYS A 230 27.79 -25.99 -20.28
N GLN A 231 27.87 -26.27 -18.98
CA GLN A 231 29.04 -26.87 -18.35
C GLN A 231 28.60 -28.20 -17.72
N GLU A 232 28.89 -29.29 -18.41
CA GLU A 232 29.31 -30.53 -17.75
C GLU A 232 30.83 -30.37 -17.44
N GLY A 233 31.42 -30.94 -16.40
CA GLY A 233 30.85 -31.83 -15.39
C GLY A 233 31.82 -32.98 -15.08
N ALA A 234 32.84 -32.75 -14.23
CA ALA A 234 33.84 -33.75 -13.86
C ALA A 234 34.28 -33.64 -12.39
N TRP A 235 34.52 -34.78 -11.75
CA TRP A 235 34.94 -34.93 -10.35
C TRP A 235 35.98 -36.06 -10.24
N GLY A 236 36.91 -35.97 -9.27
CA GLY A 236 37.76 -37.07 -8.83
C GLY A 236 39.17 -37.15 -9.46
N GLY A 237 40.14 -37.70 -8.72
CA GLY A 237 41.52 -37.88 -9.18
C GLY A 237 42.59 -37.72 -8.09
N GLN A 238 42.67 -38.67 -7.16
CA GLN A 238 43.75 -38.83 -6.16
C GLN A 238 44.66 -40.03 -6.56
N PRO A 239 45.84 -40.27 -5.93
CA PRO A 239 46.77 -39.35 -5.23
C PRO A 239 48.28 -39.69 -5.48
N LYS A 240 49.17 -39.09 -4.65
CA LYS A 240 50.52 -39.57 -4.27
C LYS A 240 51.61 -39.76 -5.35
N GLN A 241 52.65 -38.91 -5.25
CA GLN A 241 53.92 -39.37 -4.68
C GLN A 241 54.64 -38.21 -3.95
N GLN A 242 55.46 -38.53 -2.96
CA GLN A 242 56.34 -37.60 -2.26
C GLN A 242 57.79 -37.97 -2.60
N GLN A 243 58.66 -37.00 -2.89
CA GLN A 243 59.74 -36.60 -1.97
C GLN A 243 60.67 -35.52 -2.58
N TYR A 244 61.17 -34.65 -1.69
CA TYR A 244 62.44 -33.90 -1.73
C TYR A 244 62.78 -32.97 -2.93
N ASP A 245 63.47 -31.83 -2.75
CA ASP A 245 63.73 -31.02 -1.54
C ASP A 245 63.92 -29.53 -1.93
N LYS A 246 64.33 -28.68 -0.97
CA LYS A 246 64.60 -27.23 -1.06
C LYS A 246 65.31 -26.75 -2.33
N GLY A 247 64.93 -25.55 -2.78
CA GLY A 247 65.73 -24.70 -3.67
C GLY A 247 65.36 -23.22 -3.50
N GLN A 248 66.33 -22.30 -3.61
CA GLN A 248 66.14 -20.86 -3.43
C GLN A 248 66.29 -20.08 -4.75
N GLN A 249 65.48 -19.02 -4.91
CA GLN A 249 65.74 -17.83 -5.74
C GLN A 249 65.97 -18.07 -7.26
N GLY A 250 66.12 -16.98 -8.03
CA GLY A 250 66.48 -17.01 -9.46
C GLY A 250 65.50 -16.30 -10.39
N ALA A 251 65.81 -15.05 -10.77
CA ALA A 251 64.96 -14.19 -11.59
C ALA A 251 65.17 -14.35 -13.11
N SER A 252 64.26 -13.74 -13.89
CA SER A 252 64.43 -13.27 -15.28
C SER A 252 64.45 -14.30 -16.43
N GLY A 253 64.07 -13.87 -17.65
CA GLY A 253 64.04 -14.74 -18.84
C GLY A 253 63.77 -14.07 -20.20
N GLY A 254 62.59 -13.46 -20.42
CA GLY A 254 62.18 -12.96 -21.76
C GLY A 254 61.93 -14.09 -22.77
N GLN A 255 61.87 -13.90 -24.10
CA GLN A 255 61.41 -12.74 -24.91
C GLN A 255 61.13 -13.24 -26.36
N LYS A 256 60.27 -12.55 -27.13
CA LYS A 256 60.03 -12.69 -28.60
C LYS A 256 59.36 -14.00 -29.08
N LYS A 257 58.95 -14.18 -30.36
CA LYS A 257 58.14 -13.36 -31.33
C LYS A 257 57.95 -14.20 -32.63
N HIS A 258 56.96 -13.84 -33.47
CA HIS A 258 56.62 -14.39 -34.82
C HIS A 258 55.90 -15.77 -34.83
N ASP A 259 54.86 -16.13 -35.61
CA ASP A 259 54.05 -15.56 -36.73
C ASP A 259 54.14 -16.39 -38.05
N PHE A 260 53.01 -16.50 -38.80
CA PHE A 260 52.74 -17.34 -40.01
C PHE A 260 52.80 -18.90 -39.85
N GLY A 261 52.11 -19.74 -40.66
CA GLY A 261 51.02 -19.51 -41.64
C GLY A 261 50.90 -20.57 -42.77
N GLY A 262 49.71 -21.15 -43.03
CA GLY A 262 49.44 -22.20 -44.07
C GLY A 262 49.74 -23.65 -43.60
N GLY A 263 49.23 -24.77 -44.13
CA GLY A 263 48.59 -25.19 -45.41
C GLY A 263 49.29 -26.51 -45.87
N ASP A 264 48.76 -27.53 -46.55
CA ASP A 264 47.48 -27.82 -47.28
C ASP A 264 47.40 -29.36 -47.63
N THR A 265 46.26 -29.90 -48.12
CA THR A 265 46.00 -31.24 -48.75
C THR A 265 46.20 -32.55 -47.94
N GLY A 266 45.60 -33.73 -48.27
CA GLY A 266 44.45 -34.07 -49.14
C GLY A 266 44.33 -35.58 -49.58
N ARG A 267 43.09 -36.10 -49.79
CA ARG A 267 42.68 -37.37 -50.50
C ARG A 267 43.04 -38.75 -49.83
N SER A 268 42.41 -39.91 -50.10
CA SER A 268 41.29 -40.36 -50.99
C SER A 268 40.67 -41.76 -50.65
N ASN A 269 39.39 -41.99 -51.02
CA ASN A 269 38.69 -43.28 -51.33
C ASN A 269 38.49 -44.35 -50.20
N LEU A 270 37.52 -45.30 -50.23
CA LEU A 270 36.64 -45.85 -51.30
C LEU A 270 35.18 -46.16 -50.79
N GLN A 271 34.38 -46.95 -51.53
CA GLN A 271 32.90 -47.18 -51.41
C GLN A 271 32.47 -48.21 -50.31
N GLN A 272 31.18 -48.45 -49.94
CA GLN A 272 29.93 -48.53 -50.76
C GLN A 272 28.58 -48.44 -49.95
N GLN A 273 27.48 -48.10 -50.66
CA GLN A 273 26.02 -48.22 -50.33
C GLN A 273 25.33 -47.18 -49.39
N ARG A 274 23.98 -47.26 -49.25
CA ARG A 274 22.98 -46.16 -49.08
C ARG A 274 21.90 -46.46 -47.99
N PRO A 275 20.94 -45.55 -47.64
CA PRO A 275 20.86 -44.06 -47.72
C PRO A 275 20.60 -43.42 -46.31
N ARG A 276 20.76 -42.12 -45.97
CA ARG A 276 20.64 -40.77 -46.60
C ARG A 276 19.20 -40.21 -46.73
N GLN A 277 18.90 -38.91 -46.51
CA GLN A 277 19.70 -37.65 -46.38
C GLN A 277 19.02 -36.66 -45.36
N GLU A 278 19.69 -35.90 -44.48
CA GLU A 278 20.42 -34.59 -44.60
C GLU A 278 19.55 -33.36 -45.03
N GLY A 279 19.79 -32.10 -44.60
CA GLY A 279 20.63 -31.58 -43.50
C GLY A 279 21.39 -30.25 -43.74
N GLY A 280 20.91 -29.09 -43.22
CA GLY A 280 21.67 -27.81 -43.11
C GLY A 280 21.92 -27.03 -44.42
N TRP A 281 22.64 -25.88 -44.48
CA TRP A 281 23.24 -24.93 -43.50
C TRP A 281 23.50 -23.56 -44.20
N GLY A 282 23.75 -22.45 -43.49
CA GLY A 282 24.16 -21.16 -44.10
C GLY A 282 24.59 -20.05 -43.10
N GLN A 283 25.54 -19.18 -43.49
CA GLN A 283 26.09 -18.04 -42.72
C GLN A 283 25.64 -16.67 -43.37
N LYS A 284 26.09 -15.43 -43.03
CA LYS A 284 27.30 -14.91 -42.34
C LYS A 284 27.22 -13.37 -42.00
N GLN A 285 27.88 -12.96 -40.92
CA GLN A 285 28.59 -11.65 -40.68
C GLN A 285 27.87 -10.26 -40.72
N GLU A 286 28.65 -9.19 -40.46
CA GLU A 286 28.25 -7.92 -39.82
C GLU A 286 28.63 -6.64 -40.62
N ALA A 287 27.84 -5.57 -40.46
CA ALA A 287 28.17 -4.13 -40.66
C ALA A 287 27.05 -3.30 -39.97
N SER A 288 27.22 -2.27 -39.12
CA SER A 288 28.14 -1.13 -38.98
C SER A 288 27.63 0.20 -39.60
N GLY A 289 27.49 1.23 -38.75
CA GLY A 289 27.48 2.66 -39.14
C GLY A 289 26.17 3.32 -39.60
N GLY A 290 26.14 4.66 -39.54
CA GLY A 290 25.43 5.47 -40.55
C GLY A 290 24.24 6.33 -40.11
N GLN A 291 24.47 7.62 -39.87
CA GLN A 291 23.46 8.66 -39.68
C GLN A 291 22.61 8.94 -40.95
N ARG A 292 21.31 9.25 -40.76
CA ARG A 292 20.58 10.46 -41.24
C ARG A 292 19.14 10.40 -40.68
N GLN A 293 18.47 11.43 -40.17
CA GLN A 293 18.45 12.89 -40.40
C GLN A 293 17.54 13.33 -41.57
N GLN A 294 16.34 13.78 -41.17
CA GLN A 294 15.48 14.85 -41.73
C GLN A 294 14.84 14.76 -43.13
N ALA A 295 13.51 14.96 -43.08
CA ALA A 295 12.71 15.92 -43.85
C ALA A 295 12.19 15.58 -45.27
N GLY A 296 11.03 16.19 -45.59
CA GLY A 296 10.29 16.04 -46.86
C GLY A 296 9.40 14.79 -46.89
N GLY A 297 8.14 14.83 -47.38
CA GLY A 297 7.34 15.96 -47.90
C GLY A 297 6.63 15.57 -49.19
N GLY A 298 5.31 15.81 -49.30
CA GLY A 298 4.46 15.22 -50.34
C GLY A 298 3.97 13.83 -49.90
N ASP A 299 2.69 13.52 -49.67
CA ASP A 299 1.39 14.09 -50.08
C ASP A 299 0.92 13.74 -51.51
N ARG A 300 -0.40 13.45 -51.60
CA ARG A 300 -1.24 13.06 -52.75
C ARG A 300 -1.11 11.64 -53.32
N ASP A 301 -2.28 10.99 -53.40
CA ASP A 301 -2.87 10.29 -54.56
C ASP A 301 -2.10 9.17 -55.30
N ARG A 302 -2.73 8.09 -55.79
CA ARG A 302 -4.17 7.82 -56.01
C ARG A 302 -4.45 6.30 -56.03
N SER A 303 -5.72 5.91 -55.92
CA SER A 303 -6.19 4.54 -56.15
C SER A 303 -6.23 4.17 -57.65
N GLY A 304 -5.88 2.92 -58.00
CA GLY A 304 -6.09 2.36 -59.35
C GLY A 304 -5.75 0.86 -59.45
N THR A 305 -6.59 0.05 -60.11
CA THR A 305 -6.51 -1.43 -60.14
C THR A 305 -6.56 -2.00 -61.57
N GLN A 306 -5.67 -2.95 -61.89
CA GLN A 306 -5.78 -4.08 -62.86
C GLN A 306 -4.39 -4.76 -62.98
N GLN A 307 -4.13 -6.07 -63.17
CA GLN A 307 -4.88 -7.32 -63.45
C GLN A 307 -4.83 -7.87 -64.91
N GLN A 308 -3.90 -8.80 -65.18
CA GLN A 308 -3.86 -9.86 -66.24
C GLN A 308 -2.69 -10.84 -65.87
N TYR A 309 -2.80 -12.19 -65.84
CA TYR A 309 -2.96 -13.23 -66.91
C TYR A 309 -1.64 -13.55 -67.69
N ARG A 310 -1.26 -14.81 -68.08
CA ARG A 310 -1.84 -16.18 -67.93
C ARG A 310 -0.83 -17.34 -68.32
N GLN A 311 -1.20 -18.61 -68.01
CA GLN A 311 -0.89 -19.94 -68.63
C GLN A 311 0.06 -20.89 -67.85
N GLU A 312 -0.24 -22.17 -67.50
CA GLU A 312 -1.20 -23.27 -67.90
C GLU A 312 -0.79 -24.14 -69.12
N GLY A 313 -1.10 -25.44 -69.25
CA GLY A 313 -1.72 -26.45 -68.34
C GLY A 313 -0.70 -27.54 -67.92
N PRO A 314 -0.93 -28.88 -68.03
CA PRO A 314 -2.12 -29.74 -68.33
C PRO A 314 -2.41 -30.71 -67.12
N ARG A 315 -2.92 -31.97 -67.10
CA ARG A 315 -3.72 -32.98 -67.88
C ARG A 315 -4.22 -34.02 -66.79
N ARG A 316 -5.51 -34.32 -66.57
CA ARG A 316 -6.43 -35.36 -67.15
C ARG A 316 -6.26 -36.82 -66.66
N PRO A 317 -7.31 -37.69 -66.65
CA PRO A 317 -8.58 -37.64 -67.40
C PRO A 317 -9.92 -37.62 -66.58
N GLN A 318 -11.01 -38.21 -67.10
CA GLN A 318 -12.47 -37.94 -66.88
C GLN A 318 -13.28 -39.29 -66.87
N PRO A 319 -14.65 -39.43 -66.69
CA PRO A 319 -15.75 -38.57 -67.20
C PRO A 319 -17.12 -38.46 -66.42
N ALA A 320 -18.06 -37.61 -66.93
CA ALA A 320 -19.55 -37.77 -67.06
C ALA A 320 -20.50 -38.04 -65.83
N GLN A 321 -21.84 -37.81 -65.81
CA GLN A 321 -22.78 -36.90 -66.53
C GLN A 321 -24.20 -36.81 -65.85
N GLN A 322 -24.99 -35.79 -66.24
CA GLN A 322 -26.48 -35.67 -66.25
C GLN A 322 -27.30 -35.63 -64.93
N GLN A 323 -28.64 -35.56 -65.06
CA GLN A 323 -29.60 -34.82 -64.20
C GLN A 323 -30.72 -35.70 -63.58
N ILE A 324 -31.45 -35.15 -62.58
CA ILE A 324 -32.92 -35.22 -62.30
C ILE A 324 -33.27 -35.32 -60.79
N ALA A 325 -34.42 -34.69 -60.46
CA ALA A 325 -35.22 -34.57 -59.24
C ALA A 325 -34.97 -35.40 -57.96
N GLY A 326 -35.32 -34.77 -56.82
CA GLY A 326 -36.28 -35.33 -55.86
C GLY A 326 -35.79 -36.39 -54.87
N GLY A 327 -35.42 -35.96 -53.65
CA GLY A 327 -35.22 -36.88 -52.52
C GLY A 327 -35.00 -36.19 -51.18
N GLN A 328 -35.89 -36.41 -50.22
CA GLN A 328 -35.70 -35.95 -48.84
C GLN A 328 -34.62 -36.79 -48.15
N ARG A 329 -33.62 -36.15 -47.52
CA ARG A 329 -32.88 -36.75 -46.39
C ARG A 329 -32.58 -35.69 -45.34
N GLN A 330 -32.81 -36.06 -44.09
CA GLN A 330 -32.87 -35.13 -42.95
C GLN A 330 -31.47 -34.67 -42.51
N LYS A 331 -31.34 -33.41 -42.10
CA LYS A 331 -30.19 -32.97 -41.28
C LYS A 331 -30.41 -33.41 -39.83
N PRO A 332 -29.36 -33.79 -39.08
CA PRO A 332 -29.49 -34.06 -37.65
C PRO A 332 -29.92 -32.79 -36.89
N PRO A 333 -30.62 -32.91 -35.74
CA PRO A 333 -31.21 -31.75 -35.07
C PRO A 333 -30.15 -30.74 -34.61
N GLN A 334 -30.21 -29.52 -35.14
CA GLN A 334 -29.52 -28.40 -34.51
C GLN A 334 -30.19 -28.10 -33.17
N GLN A 335 -29.51 -28.41 -32.06
CA GLN A 335 -29.91 -27.87 -30.76
C GLN A 335 -29.84 -26.35 -30.81
N GLN A 336 -31.01 -25.71 -30.92
CA GLN A 336 -31.14 -24.27 -30.84
C GLN A 336 -30.71 -23.85 -29.42
N ARG A 337 -29.53 -23.24 -29.30
CA ARG A 337 -29.19 -22.49 -28.09
C ARG A 337 -30.22 -21.35 -27.97
N PRO A 338 -30.84 -21.13 -26.80
CA PRO A 338 -31.76 -20.03 -26.63
C PRO A 338 -31.03 -18.70 -26.90
N PRO A 339 -31.69 -17.71 -27.52
CA PRO A 339 -31.06 -16.43 -27.81
C PRO A 339 -30.71 -15.74 -26.48
N ILE A 340 -29.42 -15.46 -26.28
CA ILE A 340 -28.97 -14.66 -25.13
C ILE A 340 -29.30 -13.20 -25.43
N THR A 341 -30.54 -12.79 -25.15
CA THR A 341 -31.04 -11.43 -25.27
C THR A 341 -30.53 -10.53 -24.14
N GLY A 342 -29.22 -10.56 -23.92
CA GLY A 342 -28.52 -9.52 -23.18
C GLY A 342 -28.44 -8.28 -24.05
N ALA A 343 -29.40 -7.37 -23.92
CA ALA A 343 -29.28 -6.03 -24.49
C ALA A 343 -27.96 -5.41 -24.00
N GLU A 344 -27.21 -4.76 -24.89
CA GLU A 344 -26.07 -3.97 -24.45
C GLU A 344 -26.55 -2.87 -23.51
N GLU A 345 -26.17 -2.90 -22.23
CA GLU A 345 -26.42 -1.77 -21.35
C GLU A 345 -25.72 -0.54 -21.94
N SER A 346 -26.52 0.41 -22.42
CA SER A 346 -26.08 1.77 -22.71
C SER A 346 -25.58 2.42 -21.42
N PRO A 347 -24.62 3.35 -21.48
CA PRO A 347 -24.28 4.13 -20.30
C PRO A 347 -25.52 4.91 -19.84
N PRO A 348 -25.76 5.03 -18.53
CA PRO A 348 -26.84 5.84 -18.00
C PRO A 348 -26.63 7.31 -18.37
N ALA A 349 -27.71 8.06 -18.55
CA ALA A 349 -27.64 9.46 -18.95
C ALA A 349 -26.79 10.28 -17.95
N TYR A 350 -25.82 11.04 -18.49
CA TYR A 350 -24.97 11.92 -17.71
C TYR A 350 -25.77 13.08 -17.13
N ASN A 351 -25.76 13.24 -15.81
CA ASN A 351 -26.56 14.23 -15.07
C ASN A 351 -25.65 15.17 -14.26
N ALA A 352 -25.70 16.47 -14.54
CA ALA A 352 -24.86 17.47 -13.86
C ALA A 352 -25.15 17.63 -12.35
N VAL A 353 -26.24 17.05 -11.86
CA VAL A 353 -26.64 17.00 -10.45
C VAL A 353 -27.15 15.59 -10.16
N SER A 354 -26.80 15.01 -9.01
CA SER A 354 -27.37 13.73 -8.57
C SER A 354 -28.85 13.86 -8.18
N CYS A 355 -29.55 12.74 -8.04
CA CYS A 355 -30.92 12.70 -7.50
C CYS A 355 -31.05 13.32 -6.09
N ALA A 356 -29.95 13.48 -5.34
CA ALA A 356 -29.88 14.11 -4.03
C ALA A 356 -29.28 15.53 -4.07
N GLY A 357 -29.32 16.22 -5.22
CA GLY A 357 -28.89 17.62 -5.34
C GLY A 357 -27.37 17.84 -5.37
N VAL A 358 -26.55 16.79 -5.37
CA VAL A 358 -25.08 16.92 -5.37
C VAL A 358 -24.60 17.28 -6.77
N LYS A 359 -24.07 18.50 -6.94
CA LYS A 359 -23.41 18.94 -8.18
C LYS A 359 -22.26 17.99 -8.56
N ARG A 360 -22.23 17.62 -9.84
CA ARG A 360 -21.19 16.81 -10.48
C ARG A 360 -20.34 17.71 -11.38
N GLY A 361 -19.07 17.39 -11.56
CA GLY A 361 -18.18 18.18 -12.40
C GLY A 361 -18.55 18.05 -13.88
N THR A 362 -18.32 19.11 -14.63
CA THR A 362 -18.63 19.29 -16.06
C THR A 362 -17.39 19.44 -16.95
N LEU A 363 -16.25 19.86 -16.38
CA LEU A 363 -15.01 20.15 -17.09
C LEU A 363 -14.39 18.90 -17.76
N GLY A 364 -13.84 19.08 -18.95
CA GLY A 364 -13.07 18.07 -19.67
C GLY A 364 -13.89 17.32 -20.72
N LYS A 365 -13.19 16.64 -21.64
CA LYS A 365 -13.82 15.96 -22.78
C LYS A 365 -14.56 14.71 -22.32
N GLN A 366 -15.86 14.61 -22.60
CA GLN A 366 -16.64 13.42 -22.28
C GLN A 366 -16.20 12.19 -23.10
N GLY A 367 -16.33 11.01 -22.49
CA GLY A 367 -16.12 9.70 -23.09
C GLY A 367 -16.91 8.62 -22.35
N ILE A 368 -16.77 7.37 -22.79
CA ILE A 368 -17.42 6.19 -22.16
C ILE A 368 -16.35 5.11 -21.93
N CYS A 369 -16.36 4.51 -20.75
CA CYS A 369 -15.53 3.36 -20.40
C CYS A 369 -16.37 2.30 -19.66
N GLU A 370 -15.84 1.08 -19.55
CA GLU A 370 -16.39 0.06 -18.66
C GLU A 370 -15.76 0.15 -17.27
N VAL A 371 -16.51 -0.26 -16.26
CA VAL A 371 -16.05 -0.46 -14.88
C VAL A 371 -16.26 -1.92 -14.50
N ASN A 372 -15.37 -2.52 -13.72
CA ASN A 372 -15.51 -3.88 -13.19
C ASN A 372 -16.60 -4.04 -12.11
N TYR A 373 -17.72 -3.35 -12.28
CA TYR A 373 -18.91 -3.46 -11.46
C TYR A 373 -20.00 -4.13 -12.32
N LEU A 374 -20.74 -5.06 -11.73
CA LEU A 374 -21.97 -5.60 -12.31
C LEU A 374 -23.16 -4.82 -11.75
N ARG A 375 -24.17 -4.55 -12.58
CA ARG A 375 -25.45 -4.05 -12.10
C ARG A 375 -26.12 -5.08 -11.20
N MET A 376 -26.73 -4.66 -10.10
CA MET A 376 -27.40 -5.54 -9.15
C MET A 376 -28.87 -5.15 -9.06
N ASN A 377 -29.72 -5.88 -9.78
CA ASN A 377 -31.17 -5.74 -9.68
C ASN A 377 -31.63 -6.34 -8.33
N ILE A 378 -32.41 -5.56 -7.60
CA ILE A 378 -33.02 -5.93 -6.31
C ILE A 378 -34.51 -5.55 -6.27
N ASP A 379 -35.14 -5.44 -7.44
CA ASP A 379 -36.53 -5.00 -7.58
C ASP A 379 -37.51 -6.06 -7.03
N LYS A 380 -37.02 -7.32 -6.91
CA LYS A 380 -37.75 -8.48 -6.36
C LYS A 380 -37.26 -8.90 -4.97
N MET A 381 -36.31 -8.17 -4.39
CA MET A 381 -35.83 -8.41 -3.02
C MET A 381 -36.89 -7.94 -2.02
N SER A 382 -37.17 -8.72 -0.98
CA SER A 382 -38.11 -8.34 0.09
C SER A 382 -37.72 -7.01 0.77
N ASP A 383 -38.66 -6.34 1.43
CA ASP A 383 -38.36 -5.14 2.22
C ASP A 383 -37.67 -5.46 3.55
N VAL A 384 -37.81 -6.70 4.03
CA VAL A 384 -37.24 -7.20 5.28
C VAL A 384 -36.58 -8.55 5.07
N ALA A 385 -35.50 -8.81 5.81
CA ALA A 385 -34.97 -10.15 6.11
C ALA A 385 -34.74 -10.30 7.62
N PHE A 386 -34.61 -11.53 8.10
CA PHE A 386 -34.52 -11.86 9.52
C PHE A 386 -33.11 -12.36 9.88
N HIS A 387 -32.53 -11.85 10.97
CA HIS A 387 -31.16 -12.10 11.41
C HIS A 387 -31.12 -12.97 12.66
N TYR A 388 -30.27 -13.99 12.62
CA TYR A 388 -30.09 -14.99 13.66
C TYR A 388 -28.61 -15.12 14.04
N ASP A 389 -28.34 -15.25 15.34
CA ASP A 389 -27.05 -15.70 15.85
C ASP A 389 -26.98 -17.23 15.81
N VAL A 390 -25.90 -17.75 15.24
CA VAL A 390 -25.58 -19.16 15.13
C VAL A 390 -24.39 -19.47 16.03
N THR A 391 -24.54 -20.43 16.95
CA THR A 391 -23.47 -20.95 17.79
C THR A 391 -23.30 -22.44 17.54
N ILE A 392 -22.10 -22.86 17.13
CA ILE A 392 -21.76 -24.24 16.82
C ILE A 392 -20.67 -24.71 17.79
N THR A 393 -20.95 -25.80 18.49
CA THR A 393 -20.07 -26.40 19.49
C THR A 393 -19.69 -27.82 19.06
N PRO A 394 -18.39 -28.17 18.98
CA PRO A 394 -17.21 -27.32 19.23
C PRO A 394 -16.95 -26.25 18.15
N ASP A 395 -16.34 -25.12 18.52
CA ASP A 395 -15.95 -24.04 17.57
C ASP A 395 -14.86 -24.46 16.56
N ARG A 396 -14.27 -25.65 16.76
CA ARG A 396 -13.07 -26.13 16.08
C ARG A 396 -13.14 -27.62 15.73
N PRO A 397 -12.48 -28.02 14.62
CA PRO A 397 -11.78 -27.15 13.67
C PRO A 397 -12.75 -26.42 12.73
N LYS A 398 -12.49 -25.13 12.47
CA LYS A 398 -13.42 -24.23 11.76
C LYS A 398 -13.90 -24.71 10.37
N LYS A 399 -13.22 -25.69 9.74
CA LYS A 399 -13.63 -26.27 8.45
C LYS A 399 -15.02 -26.92 8.47
N PHE A 400 -15.53 -27.33 9.64
CA PHE A 400 -16.84 -28.00 9.75
C PHE A 400 -18.02 -27.07 9.99
N LEU A 401 -17.80 -25.81 10.39
CA LEU A 401 -18.90 -24.92 10.82
C LEU A 401 -19.93 -24.69 9.71
N ARG A 402 -19.49 -24.61 8.46
CA ARG A 402 -20.38 -24.57 7.28
C ARG A 402 -21.06 -25.91 7.04
N PRO A 403 -20.36 -27.03 6.74
CA PRO A 403 -20.98 -28.34 6.61
C PRO A 403 -22.01 -28.72 7.71
N ALA A 404 -21.76 -28.33 8.97
CA ALA A 404 -22.68 -28.55 10.07
C ALA A 404 -23.94 -27.68 9.97
N PHE A 405 -23.80 -26.38 9.66
CA PHE A 405 -24.94 -25.51 9.38
C PHE A 405 -25.72 -25.98 8.14
N ASP A 406 -25.03 -26.30 7.05
CA ASP A 406 -25.62 -26.74 5.77
C ASP A 406 -26.35 -28.09 5.91
N GLN A 407 -25.89 -28.95 6.83
CA GLN A 407 -26.59 -30.18 7.22
C GLN A 407 -27.83 -29.89 8.08
N CYS A 408 -27.71 -29.00 9.07
CA CYS A 408 -28.82 -28.55 9.92
C CYS A 408 -29.96 -27.94 9.11
N GLN A 409 -29.63 -27.07 8.14
CA GLN A 409 -30.62 -26.47 7.25
C GLN A 409 -31.36 -27.53 6.43
N ARG A 410 -30.64 -28.52 5.89
CA ARG A 410 -31.24 -29.64 5.14
C ARG A 410 -32.10 -30.58 6.00
N GLN A 411 -31.79 -30.76 7.28
CA GLN A 411 -32.52 -31.66 8.17
C GLN A 411 -33.73 -31.01 8.87
N HIS A 412 -33.70 -29.69 9.13
CA HIS A 412 -34.70 -29.02 9.98
C HIS A 412 -35.34 -27.77 9.37
N PHE A 413 -34.81 -27.26 8.24
CA PHE A 413 -35.21 -25.98 7.65
C PHE A 413 -35.35 -26.04 6.11
N GLY A 414 -35.78 -27.17 5.55
CA GLY A 414 -35.88 -27.37 4.10
C GLY A 414 -36.69 -26.29 3.36
N ASP A 415 -37.77 -25.78 3.96
CA ASP A 415 -38.64 -24.73 3.40
C ASP A 415 -38.09 -23.29 3.55
N TYR A 416 -36.95 -23.15 4.23
CA TYR A 416 -36.33 -21.87 4.59
C TYR A 416 -34.98 -21.72 3.90
N VAL A 417 -34.92 -20.75 3.00
CA VAL A 417 -33.67 -20.39 2.32
C VAL A 417 -32.90 -19.41 3.21
N MET A 418 -31.81 -19.91 3.79
CA MET A 418 -30.95 -19.23 4.75
C MET A 418 -29.57 -18.95 4.14
N ALA A 419 -28.94 -17.86 4.55
CA ALA A 419 -27.59 -17.45 4.18
C ALA A 419 -26.73 -17.34 5.44
N PHE A 420 -25.58 -18.01 5.50
CA PHE A 420 -24.72 -18.07 6.70
C PHE A 420 -23.33 -17.50 6.42
N ASP A 421 -22.82 -16.66 7.32
CA ASP A 421 -21.49 -16.02 7.22
C ASP A 421 -20.31 -17.00 7.44
N GLY A 422 -20.59 -18.20 7.97
CA GLY A 422 -19.61 -19.25 8.24
C GLY A 422 -18.96 -19.16 9.62
N SER A 423 -19.49 -18.33 10.52
CA SER A 423 -19.01 -18.19 11.89
C SER A 423 -20.09 -17.87 12.93
N LYS A 424 -21.03 -16.95 12.67
CA LYS A 424 -22.07 -16.50 13.61
C LYS A 424 -23.35 -15.95 12.97
N SER A 425 -23.27 -15.07 11.96
CA SER A 425 -24.46 -14.39 11.43
C SER A 425 -25.18 -15.23 10.37
N CYS A 426 -26.48 -15.45 10.56
CA CYS A 426 -27.34 -16.05 9.55
C CYS A 426 -28.53 -15.14 9.22
N TYR A 427 -28.96 -15.13 7.95
CA TYR A 427 -30.08 -14.34 7.44
C TYR A 427 -31.08 -15.22 6.68
N SER A 428 -32.38 -14.96 6.80
CA SER A 428 -33.43 -15.62 6.00
C SER A 428 -34.49 -14.63 5.51
N VAL A 429 -35.14 -14.96 4.39
CA VAL A 429 -36.23 -14.13 3.82
C VAL A 429 -37.55 -14.32 4.59
N LYS A 430 -37.85 -15.56 5.00
CA LYS A 430 -38.98 -15.88 5.88
C LYS A 430 -38.50 -15.92 7.33
N ARG A 431 -39.30 -15.40 8.28
CA ARG A 431 -39.05 -15.53 9.72
C ARG A 431 -39.20 -17.00 10.14
N LEU A 432 -38.29 -17.50 10.98
CA LEU A 432 -38.40 -18.83 11.57
C LEU A 432 -39.54 -18.90 12.61
N PRO A 433 -40.32 -19.99 12.69
CA PRO A 433 -41.45 -20.13 13.64
C PRO A 433 -41.13 -20.03 15.14
N LYS A 434 -39.86 -20.21 15.54
CA LYS A 434 -39.42 -20.10 16.95
C LYS A 434 -38.22 -19.15 17.07
N LYS A 435 -38.08 -18.54 18.25
CA LYS A 435 -36.97 -17.61 18.56
C LYS A 435 -35.64 -18.30 18.89
N CYS A 436 -35.66 -19.60 19.20
CA CYS A 436 -34.45 -20.37 19.49
C CYS A 436 -34.66 -21.82 19.04
N TYR A 437 -33.59 -22.42 18.54
CA TYR A 437 -33.49 -23.82 18.15
C TYR A 437 -32.15 -24.37 18.64
N ASP A 438 -32.16 -25.60 19.14
CA ASP A 438 -30.98 -26.35 19.54
C ASP A 438 -31.08 -27.74 18.88
N PHE A 439 -30.07 -28.11 18.08
CA PHE A 439 -30.00 -29.38 17.36
C PHE A 439 -28.63 -30.04 17.52
N GLU A 440 -28.56 -31.36 17.39
CA GLU A 440 -27.30 -32.11 17.29
C GLU A 440 -27.17 -32.70 15.89
N ILE A 441 -26.07 -32.37 15.22
CA ILE A 441 -25.90 -32.54 13.78
C ILE A 441 -24.58 -33.27 13.51
N GLU A 442 -24.64 -34.39 12.79
CA GLU A 442 -23.45 -35.16 12.43
C GLU A 442 -22.89 -34.78 11.06
N VAL A 443 -21.57 -34.61 10.99
CA VAL A 443 -20.83 -34.31 9.76
C VAL A 443 -19.68 -35.29 9.58
N ALA A 444 -19.55 -35.86 8.38
CA ALA A 444 -18.40 -36.70 8.03
C ALA A 444 -17.10 -35.90 7.88
N ASP A 445 -16.01 -36.37 8.47
CA ASP A 445 -14.65 -35.96 8.12
C ASP A 445 -14.19 -36.63 6.81
N SER A 446 -13.05 -36.20 6.26
CA SER A 446 -12.43 -36.70 5.01
C SER A 446 -12.02 -38.18 5.01
N GLY A 447 -12.42 -38.95 6.03
CA GLY A 447 -12.26 -40.40 6.14
C GLY A 447 -13.53 -41.05 6.70
N ASN A 448 -14.70 -40.54 6.31
CA ASN A 448 -16.07 -40.98 6.63
C ASN A 448 -16.40 -41.15 8.13
N ARG A 449 -15.61 -40.55 9.03
CA ARG A 449 -15.91 -40.52 10.47
C ARG A 449 -16.91 -39.41 10.76
N LEU A 450 -18.09 -39.78 11.24
CA LEU A 450 -19.09 -38.84 11.74
C LEU A 450 -18.57 -38.08 12.96
N LYS A 451 -18.97 -36.81 13.07
CA LYS A 451 -18.67 -35.90 14.18
C LYS A 451 -19.92 -35.11 14.51
N ALA A 452 -20.45 -35.32 15.71
CA ALA A 452 -21.55 -34.53 16.24
C ALA A 452 -21.10 -33.09 16.53
N PHE A 453 -21.98 -32.15 16.18
CA PHE A 453 -21.90 -30.73 16.53
C PHE A 453 -23.24 -30.32 17.12
N LYS A 454 -23.23 -29.69 18.29
CA LYS A 454 -24.42 -29.00 18.80
C LYS A 454 -24.52 -27.63 18.12
N ILE A 455 -25.65 -27.35 17.48
CA ILE A 455 -25.94 -26.10 16.78
C ILE A 455 -27.12 -25.42 17.46
N GLN A 456 -26.90 -24.19 17.92
CA GLN A 456 -27.94 -23.29 18.37
C GLN A 456 -28.16 -22.19 17.31
N ILE A 457 -29.42 -21.92 16.96
CA ILE A 457 -29.84 -20.81 16.10
C ILE A 457 -30.84 -19.98 16.90
N LYS A 458 -30.48 -18.72 17.22
CA LYS A 458 -31.27 -17.81 18.05
C LYS A 458 -31.61 -16.53 17.27
N GLU A 459 -32.86 -16.09 17.34
CA GLU A 459 -33.30 -14.77 16.89
C GLU A 459 -32.51 -13.67 17.63
N THR A 460 -31.97 -12.69 16.88
CA THR A 460 -31.20 -11.58 17.49
C THR A 460 -32.11 -10.52 18.09
N ASP A 461 -31.56 -9.68 18.97
CA ASP A 461 -32.33 -8.69 19.74
C ASP A 461 -32.99 -7.61 18.85
N ILE A 462 -32.47 -7.40 17.64
CA ILE A 462 -33.11 -6.61 16.57
C ILE A 462 -33.21 -7.53 15.35
N PRO A 463 -34.23 -8.41 15.27
CA PRO A 463 -34.21 -9.51 14.31
C PRO A 463 -34.41 -9.05 12.88
N GLU A 464 -35.20 -7.99 12.68
CA GLU A 464 -35.55 -7.50 11.35
C GLU A 464 -34.43 -6.62 10.80
N VAL A 465 -34.06 -6.88 9.54
CA VAL A 465 -33.09 -6.15 8.73
C VAL A 465 -33.87 -5.55 7.58
N GLU A 466 -34.02 -4.23 7.61
CA GLU A 466 -34.66 -3.45 6.56
C GLU A 466 -33.83 -3.47 5.27
N LEU A 467 -34.21 -4.33 4.34
CA LEU A 467 -33.61 -4.43 3.00
C LEU A 467 -34.16 -3.35 2.05
N ALA A 468 -35.35 -2.78 2.35
CA ALA A 468 -35.90 -1.65 1.62
C ALA A 468 -34.93 -0.46 1.53
N SER A 469 -34.13 -0.24 2.58
CA SER A 469 -33.07 0.78 2.60
C SER A 469 -32.06 0.65 1.44
N LEU A 470 -31.84 -0.54 0.89
CA LEU A 470 -30.97 -0.75 -0.28
C LEU A 470 -31.57 -0.19 -1.59
N ARG A 471 -32.87 0.13 -1.61
CA ARG A 471 -33.55 0.82 -2.72
C ARG A 471 -33.73 2.32 -2.46
N SER A 472 -33.77 2.76 -1.20
CA SER A 472 -34.13 4.14 -0.80
C SER A 472 -32.99 4.98 -0.22
N TYR A 473 -31.77 4.43 -0.08
CA TYR A 473 -30.60 5.11 0.52
C TYR A 473 -30.22 6.48 -0.08
N HIS A 474 -30.73 6.83 -1.25
CA HIS A 474 -30.63 8.16 -1.86
C HIS A 474 -31.31 9.24 -0.99
N ASN A 475 -32.28 8.85 -0.15
CA ASN A 475 -32.96 9.71 0.81
C ASN A 475 -32.20 9.85 2.15
N ASP A 476 -31.24 8.96 2.43
CA ASP A 476 -30.52 8.92 3.70
C ASP A 476 -29.47 10.03 3.81
N ARG A 477 -29.01 10.34 5.03
CA ARG A 477 -27.90 11.27 5.23
C ARG A 477 -26.60 10.65 4.73
N VAL A 478 -25.68 11.50 4.27
CA VAL A 478 -24.40 11.14 3.62
C VAL A 478 -23.57 10.05 4.34
N PHE A 479 -23.68 9.95 5.66
CA PHE A 479 -22.93 9.00 6.49
C PHE A 479 -23.76 7.82 7.02
N ASP A 480 -25.09 7.87 6.90
CA ASP A 480 -26.03 6.95 7.57
C ASP A 480 -26.33 5.73 6.67
N LYS A 481 -25.27 5.14 6.08
CA LYS A 481 -25.39 4.03 5.10
C LYS A 481 -26.06 2.81 5.75
N PRO A 482 -26.91 2.04 5.02
CA PRO A 482 -27.66 0.90 5.56
C PRO A 482 -26.78 -0.33 5.82
N MET A 483 -25.95 -0.25 6.87
CA MET A 483 -24.87 -1.22 7.13
C MET A 483 -25.37 -2.62 7.48
N ARG A 484 -26.52 -2.77 8.14
CA ARG A 484 -27.11 -4.08 8.43
C ARG A 484 -27.60 -4.79 7.16
N ALA A 485 -28.24 -4.05 6.26
CA ALA A 485 -28.70 -4.57 4.98
C ALA A 485 -27.51 -4.90 4.04
N LEU A 486 -26.48 -4.05 4.00
CA LEU A 486 -25.24 -4.32 3.27
C LEU A 486 -24.50 -5.55 3.83
N GLN A 487 -24.46 -5.76 5.14
CA GLN A 487 -23.87 -6.97 5.74
C GLN A 487 -24.66 -8.24 5.37
N ALA A 488 -26.00 -8.19 5.43
CA ALA A 488 -26.84 -9.29 4.97
C ALA A 488 -26.60 -9.60 3.48
N LEU A 489 -26.52 -8.56 2.65
CA LEU A 489 -26.25 -8.66 1.21
C LEU A 489 -24.86 -9.26 0.91
N GLU A 490 -23.81 -8.86 1.63
CA GLU A 490 -22.46 -9.47 1.51
C GLU A 490 -22.46 -10.97 1.86
N VAL A 491 -23.27 -11.40 2.84
CA VAL A 491 -23.40 -12.82 3.22
C VAL A 491 -24.21 -13.59 2.19
N VAL A 492 -25.34 -13.05 1.70
CA VAL A 492 -26.16 -13.68 0.66
C VAL A 492 -25.36 -13.86 -0.63
N LEU A 493 -24.69 -12.81 -1.13
CA LEU A 493 -23.86 -12.86 -2.34
C LEU A 493 -22.65 -13.81 -2.22
N ALA A 494 -22.22 -14.14 -1.00
CA ALA A 494 -21.13 -15.07 -0.77
C ALA A 494 -21.55 -16.55 -0.81
N SER A 495 -22.86 -16.85 -0.72
CA SER A 495 -23.40 -18.21 -0.51
C SER A 495 -22.81 -19.26 -1.47
N ASN A 496 -22.89 -19.03 -2.79
CA ASN A 496 -22.38 -20.00 -3.77
C ASN A 496 -20.85 -20.12 -3.74
N ASN A 497 -20.15 -19.00 -3.52
CA ASN A 497 -18.70 -18.95 -3.51
C ASN A 497 -18.09 -19.74 -2.33
N HIS A 498 -18.86 -19.98 -1.26
CA HIS A 498 -18.43 -20.85 -0.15
C HIS A 498 -18.45 -22.34 -0.49
N ALA A 499 -19.29 -22.77 -1.44
CA ALA A 499 -19.31 -24.15 -1.93
C ALA A 499 -18.27 -24.38 -3.04
N LEU A 500 -17.93 -23.32 -3.80
CA LEU A 500 -17.06 -23.40 -4.98
C LEU A 500 -15.64 -22.87 -4.78
N GLY A 501 -15.30 -22.28 -3.62
CA GLY A 501 -14.01 -21.64 -3.43
C GLY A 501 -13.56 -21.41 -1.99
N ILE A 502 -12.23 -21.32 -1.83
CA ILE A 502 -11.54 -21.11 -0.56
C ILE A 502 -11.67 -19.63 -0.18
N ARG A 503 -12.45 -19.31 0.86
CA ARG A 503 -12.62 -17.93 1.34
C ARG A 503 -11.38 -17.42 2.08
N VAL A 504 -10.84 -16.28 1.67
CA VAL A 504 -9.88 -15.48 2.46
C VAL A 504 -10.33 -14.01 2.44
N GLY A 505 -10.93 -13.56 3.54
CA GLY A 505 -11.55 -12.24 3.64
C GLY A 505 -12.77 -12.09 2.71
N ARG A 506 -12.72 -11.11 1.81
CA ARG A 506 -13.70 -10.86 0.73
C ARG A 506 -13.37 -11.56 -0.60
N SER A 507 -12.29 -12.34 -0.65
CA SER A 507 -11.86 -13.05 -1.86
C SER A 507 -12.09 -14.56 -1.76
N PHE A 508 -12.41 -15.20 -2.89
CA PHE A 508 -12.69 -16.64 -3.01
C PHE A 508 -11.80 -17.23 -4.09
N TYR A 509 -10.94 -18.17 -3.71
CA TYR A 509 -9.89 -18.74 -4.58
C TYR A 509 -10.27 -20.15 -5.01
N ARG A 510 -9.92 -20.51 -6.25
CA ARG A 510 -9.88 -21.91 -6.69
C ARG A 510 -8.48 -22.29 -7.14
N LYS A 511 -8.15 -23.57 -7.07
CA LYS A 511 -7.00 -24.16 -7.75
C LYS A 511 -7.17 -23.90 -9.27
N PRO A 512 -6.25 -23.19 -9.94
CA PRO A 512 -6.32 -22.94 -11.38
C PRO A 512 -5.95 -24.22 -12.14
N ASP A 513 -6.38 -24.30 -13.39
CA ASP A 513 -6.15 -25.48 -14.23
C ASP A 513 -4.68 -25.57 -14.68
N GLU A 514 -4.00 -24.42 -14.81
CA GLU A 514 -2.56 -24.28 -14.90
C GLU A 514 -1.99 -23.67 -13.60
N LEU A 515 -1.10 -24.39 -12.92
CA LEU A 515 -0.47 -23.94 -11.67
C LEU A 515 0.75 -23.05 -11.94
N TYR A 516 0.80 -21.86 -11.30
CA TYR A 516 1.92 -20.94 -11.41
C TYR A 516 2.85 -21.03 -10.18
N ASP A 517 4.05 -21.58 -10.38
CA ASP A 517 5.04 -21.83 -9.31
C ASP A 517 5.70 -20.53 -8.81
N LEU A 518 5.51 -20.22 -7.52
CA LEU A 518 6.11 -19.07 -6.82
C LEU A 518 7.51 -19.36 -6.24
N GLY A 519 7.98 -20.60 -6.28
CA GLY A 519 9.20 -21.09 -5.64
C GLY A 519 9.04 -21.32 -4.14
N GLU A 520 10.08 -21.80 -3.47
CA GLU A 520 10.11 -22.05 -2.02
C GLU A 520 8.97 -22.97 -1.52
N GLY A 521 8.47 -23.87 -2.36
CA GLY A 521 7.34 -24.76 -2.06
C GLY A 521 5.95 -24.11 -2.18
N TYR A 522 5.81 -22.95 -2.82
CA TYR A 522 4.53 -22.26 -3.02
C TYR A 522 4.09 -22.19 -4.49
N GLU A 523 2.78 -22.23 -4.68
CA GLU A 523 2.05 -22.00 -5.93
C GLU A 523 1.05 -20.84 -5.75
N MET A 524 0.56 -20.28 -6.87
CA MET A 524 -0.34 -19.13 -6.86
C MET A 524 -1.76 -19.52 -7.32
N TYR A 525 -2.75 -19.31 -6.47
CA TYR A 525 -4.17 -19.45 -6.85
C TYR A 525 -4.75 -18.09 -7.22
N THR A 526 -5.65 -18.11 -8.20
CA THR A 526 -6.42 -16.95 -8.64
C THR A 526 -7.84 -17.07 -8.10
N GLY A 527 -8.42 -15.95 -7.68
CA GLY A 527 -9.74 -15.90 -7.06
C GLY A 527 -10.48 -14.62 -7.41
N ILE A 528 -11.80 -14.62 -7.17
CA ILE A 528 -12.63 -13.43 -7.31
C ILE A 528 -12.62 -12.67 -5.97
N TYR A 529 -12.34 -11.38 -6.01
CA TYR A 529 -12.77 -10.45 -4.97
C TYR A 529 -14.19 -9.98 -5.32
N GLN A 530 -15.07 -9.87 -4.32
CA GLN A 530 -16.36 -9.20 -4.49
C GLN A 530 -16.71 -8.29 -3.30
N ALA A 531 -17.42 -7.19 -3.57
CA ALA A 531 -18.04 -6.35 -2.54
C ALA A 531 -19.26 -5.59 -3.10
N ALA A 532 -20.33 -5.52 -2.34
CA ALA A 532 -21.48 -4.68 -2.66
C ALA A 532 -21.11 -3.19 -2.50
N ILE A 533 -21.52 -2.36 -3.45
CA ILE A 533 -21.27 -0.92 -3.50
C ILE A 533 -22.60 -0.20 -3.77
N LEU A 534 -22.84 0.88 -3.02
CA LEU A 534 -23.94 1.81 -3.30
C LEU A 534 -23.39 2.95 -4.18
N GLY A 535 -23.66 2.87 -5.48
CA GLY A 535 -23.52 3.99 -6.41
C GLY A 535 -24.81 4.81 -6.43
N GLU A 536 -25.17 5.40 -7.57
CA GLU A 536 -26.54 5.92 -7.80
C GLU A 536 -27.56 4.77 -8.00
N VAL A 537 -27.07 3.54 -8.18
CA VAL A 537 -27.82 2.28 -8.01
C VAL A 537 -26.98 1.27 -7.20
N PRO A 538 -27.56 0.18 -6.68
CA PRO A 538 -26.81 -0.94 -6.12
C PRO A 538 -25.96 -1.66 -7.17
N LEU A 539 -24.69 -1.90 -6.86
CA LEU A 539 -23.68 -2.45 -7.77
C LEU A 539 -22.82 -3.51 -7.06
N LEU A 540 -22.30 -4.50 -7.80
CA LEU A 540 -21.36 -5.49 -7.29
C LEU A 540 -19.97 -5.29 -7.92
N ASN A 541 -19.01 -4.83 -7.13
CA ASN A 541 -17.61 -4.63 -7.56
C ASN A 541 -16.86 -5.97 -7.54
N VAL A 542 -16.23 -6.34 -8.66
CA VAL A 542 -15.53 -7.63 -8.84
C VAL A 542 -14.14 -7.45 -9.46
N ASP A 543 -13.08 -7.96 -8.84
CA ASP A 543 -11.69 -7.86 -9.35
C ASP A 543 -10.94 -9.18 -9.15
N ILE A 544 -9.84 -9.37 -9.88
CA ILE A 544 -8.96 -10.54 -9.63
C ILE A 544 -8.18 -10.37 -8.33
N SER A 545 -8.13 -11.45 -7.57
CA SER A 545 -7.30 -11.65 -6.39
C SER A 545 -6.30 -12.76 -6.66
N HIS A 546 -5.07 -12.62 -6.18
CA HIS A 546 -4.02 -13.65 -6.28
C HIS A 546 -3.48 -13.93 -4.89
N LYS A 547 -3.23 -15.20 -4.58
CA LYS A 547 -2.71 -15.60 -3.27
C LYS A 547 -1.76 -16.80 -3.38
N SER A 548 -0.73 -16.77 -2.54
CA SER A 548 0.15 -17.90 -2.26
C SER A 548 -0.57 -19.02 -1.50
N PHE A 549 -0.42 -20.23 -2.03
CA PHE A 549 -0.80 -21.51 -1.41
C PHE A 549 0.42 -22.43 -1.40
N PRO A 550 0.65 -23.27 -0.37
CA PRO A 550 1.68 -24.29 -0.42
C PRO A 550 1.39 -25.30 -1.53
N LYS A 551 2.41 -25.71 -2.30
CA LYS A 551 2.33 -26.81 -3.27
C LYS A 551 1.87 -28.08 -2.58
N SER A 552 0.92 -28.79 -3.18
CA SER A 552 0.63 -30.18 -2.81
C SER A 552 1.74 -31.10 -3.33
N GLN A 553 2.64 -31.52 -2.44
CA GLN A 553 3.76 -32.42 -2.77
C GLN A 553 4.25 -33.20 -1.55
N THR A 554 5.00 -34.27 -1.78
CA THR A 554 5.66 -35.02 -0.69
C THR A 554 6.75 -34.16 -0.04
N ILE A 555 7.04 -34.40 1.24
CA ILE A 555 8.12 -33.68 1.93
C ILE A 555 9.49 -34.02 1.31
N ILE A 556 9.68 -35.27 0.84
CA ILE A 556 10.88 -35.70 0.12
C ILE A 556 11.06 -34.91 -1.18
N GLN A 557 9.99 -34.65 -1.94
CA GLN A 557 10.05 -33.82 -3.14
C GLN A 557 10.39 -32.36 -2.80
N TYR A 558 9.73 -31.76 -1.80
CA TYR A 558 10.04 -30.40 -1.33
C TYR A 558 11.50 -30.24 -0.89
N LEU A 559 12.07 -31.24 -0.20
CA LEU A 559 13.48 -31.22 0.20
C LEU A 559 14.42 -31.29 -1.02
N LYS A 560 14.07 -32.08 -2.04
CA LYS A 560 14.80 -32.12 -3.32
C LYS A 560 14.65 -30.81 -4.11
N GLU A 561 13.50 -30.12 -4.07
CA GLU A 561 13.33 -28.74 -4.60
C GLU A 561 14.20 -27.70 -3.86
N CYS A 562 14.80 -28.06 -2.72
CA CYS A 562 15.64 -27.20 -1.88
C CYS A 562 17.11 -27.67 -1.81
N ASP A 563 17.55 -28.52 -2.75
CA ASP A 563 18.91 -29.09 -2.84
C ASP A 563 19.39 -29.80 -1.55
N ILE A 564 18.48 -30.39 -0.78
CA ILE A 564 18.79 -31.14 0.45
C ILE A 564 19.14 -32.60 0.12
N ASP A 565 20.30 -33.06 0.58
CA ASP A 565 20.64 -34.49 0.62
C ASP A 565 19.72 -35.23 1.60
N THR A 566 18.69 -35.88 1.07
CA THR A 566 17.72 -36.66 1.84
C THR A 566 18.30 -37.92 2.48
N SER A 567 19.53 -38.36 2.13
CA SER A 567 20.16 -39.55 2.73
C SER A 567 20.72 -39.31 4.14
N ARG A 568 20.86 -38.05 4.56
CA ARG A 568 21.52 -37.65 5.81
C ARG A 568 20.57 -36.94 6.79
N THR A 569 21.01 -36.79 8.04
CA THR A 569 20.36 -35.91 9.00
C THR A 569 20.62 -34.45 8.63
N ILE A 570 19.58 -33.62 8.67
CA ILE A 570 19.64 -32.17 8.46
C ILE A 570 20.17 -31.51 9.73
N GLU A 571 21.49 -31.49 9.87
CA GLU A 571 22.20 -30.97 11.04
C GLU A 571 22.66 -29.51 10.85
N ASP A 572 22.69 -28.98 9.62
CA ASP A 572 22.91 -27.54 9.40
C ASP A 572 21.74 -26.70 9.95
N TYR A 573 22.09 -25.76 10.84
CA TYR A 573 21.14 -24.91 11.54
C TYR A 573 20.38 -23.96 10.60
N ARG A 574 20.98 -23.50 9.49
CA ARG A 574 20.32 -22.56 8.56
C ARG A 574 19.27 -23.29 7.74
N MET A 575 19.62 -24.43 7.13
CA MET A 575 18.70 -25.24 6.35
C MET A 575 17.59 -25.80 7.22
N LYS A 576 17.90 -26.37 8.40
CA LYS A 576 16.86 -26.81 9.35
C LYS A 576 15.92 -25.67 9.73
N LYS A 577 16.43 -24.46 9.98
CA LYS A 577 15.61 -23.27 10.27
C LYS A 577 14.72 -22.85 9.09
N ILE A 578 15.21 -22.90 7.85
CA ILE A 578 14.42 -22.58 6.65
C ILE A 578 13.27 -23.58 6.49
N ILE A 579 13.55 -24.88 6.56
CA ILE A 579 12.56 -25.94 6.41
C ILE A 579 11.53 -25.90 7.57
N THR A 580 11.97 -25.66 8.81
CA THR A 580 11.05 -25.42 9.94
C THR A 580 10.19 -24.18 9.70
N GLN A 581 10.74 -23.08 9.17
CA GLN A 581 9.98 -21.85 8.89
C GLN A 581 8.93 -22.03 7.76
N PHE A 582 9.18 -22.94 6.82
CA PHE A 582 8.16 -23.42 5.88
C PHE A 582 7.12 -24.29 6.61
N LEU A 583 7.49 -25.47 7.10
CA LEU A 583 6.53 -26.48 7.57
C LEU A 583 5.75 -26.09 8.84
N LYS A 584 6.38 -25.41 9.81
CA LYS A 584 5.80 -25.19 11.15
C LYS A 584 4.44 -24.50 11.10
N GLY A 585 3.41 -25.12 11.69
CA GLY A 585 2.04 -24.63 11.69
C GLY A 585 1.22 -24.89 10.41
N MET A 586 1.81 -25.47 9.36
CA MET A 586 1.05 -26.06 8.25
C MET A 586 0.35 -27.34 8.70
N ASP A 587 -0.69 -27.72 7.98
CA ASP A 587 -1.21 -29.09 7.99
C ASP A 587 -0.40 -29.93 6.98
N ILE A 588 -0.04 -31.15 7.36
CA ILE A 588 0.46 -32.21 6.46
C ILE A 588 -0.53 -33.38 6.44
N VAL A 589 -0.51 -34.17 5.39
CA VAL A 589 -1.12 -35.51 5.39
C VAL A 589 -0.01 -36.51 5.68
N TYR A 590 -0.24 -37.37 6.67
CA TYR A 590 0.55 -38.57 6.91
C TYR A 590 -0.19 -39.76 6.32
N THR A 591 0.45 -40.48 5.39
CA THR A 591 -0.05 -41.69 4.75
C THR A 591 0.77 -42.86 5.28
N PRO A 592 0.24 -43.66 6.23
CA PRO A 592 0.96 -44.80 6.79
C PRO A 592 1.33 -45.84 5.71
N PRO A 593 2.37 -46.67 5.93
CA PRO A 593 2.62 -47.83 5.09
C PRO A 593 1.39 -48.76 5.07
N PRO A 594 1.06 -49.43 3.95
CA PRO A 594 -0.14 -50.28 3.86
C PRO A 594 -0.25 -51.32 4.98
N ASN A 595 0.89 -51.89 5.39
CA ASN A 595 1.04 -52.90 6.44
C ASN A 595 0.55 -52.43 7.84
N PHE A 596 0.34 -51.12 8.04
CA PHE A 596 -0.20 -50.55 9.28
C PHE A 596 -1.74 -50.58 9.34
N GLY A 597 -2.44 -50.91 8.25
CA GLY A 597 -3.92 -50.94 8.18
C GLY A 597 -4.59 -49.59 8.47
N ALA A 598 -3.84 -48.49 8.41
CA ALA A 598 -4.24 -47.21 8.96
C ALA A 598 -4.53 -46.17 7.87
N MET A 599 -5.75 -45.63 7.86
CA MET A 599 -6.14 -44.55 6.97
C MET A 599 -5.26 -43.30 7.13
N PRO A 600 -4.99 -42.54 6.05
CA PRO A 600 -4.26 -41.28 6.11
C PRO A 600 -4.84 -40.28 7.10
N ARG A 601 -3.98 -39.46 7.72
CA ARG A 601 -4.39 -38.50 8.77
C ARG A 601 -3.76 -37.14 8.55
N LYS A 602 -4.58 -36.08 8.71
CA LYS A 602 -4.11 -34.69 8.66
C LYS A 602 -3.54 -34.27 10.03
N TYR A 603 -2.33 -33.73 10.06
CA TYR A 603 -1.65 -33.30 11.28
C TYR A 603 -1.08 -31.88 11.16
N LYS A 604 -1.12 -31.09 12.24
CA LYS A 604 -0.41 -29.80 12.33
C LYS A 604 1.06 -30.03 12.66
N VAL A 605 1.96 -29.47 11.87
CA VAL A 605 3.41 -29.48 12.17
C VAL A 605 3.73 -28.59 13.36
N LEU A 606 4.43 -29.12 14.35
CA LEU A 606 4.98 -28.38 15.50
C LEU A 606 6.44 -27.99 15.26
N ASP A 607 7.28 -28.93 14.81
CA ASP A 607 8.70 -28.69 14.51
C ASP A 607 9.34 -29.84 13.70
N ILE A 608 10.65 -29.77 13.47
CA ILE A 608 11.47 -30.83 12.88
C ILE A 608 12.33 -31.49 13.96
N GLY A 609 12.09 -32.77 14.21
CA GLY A 609 12.76 -33.56 15.25
C GLY A 609 14.16 -34.02 14.87
N ASN A 610 14.58 -35.15 15.43
CA ASN A 610 15.78 -35.89 15.04
C ASN A 610 15.43 -37.01 14.04
N ALA A 611 16.42 -37.76 13.57
CA ALA A 611 16.20 -38.90 12.66
C ALA A 611 15.41 -40.07 13.31
N PRO A 612 14.67 -40.89 12.54
CA PRO A 612 14.03 -42.12 13.02
C PRO A 612 14.97 -43.04 13.79
N ALA A 613 16.23 -43.14 13.37
CA ALA A 613 17.26 -43.94 14.04
C ALA A 613 17.81 -43.30 15.35
N LYS A 614 17.53 -42.01 15.61
CA LYS A 614 17.96 -41.27 16.81
C LYS A 614 16.82 -41.00 17.81
N ILE A 615 15.55 -41.06 17.38
CA ILE A 615 14.37 -40.88 18.25
C ILE A 615 13.99 -42.22 18.87
N THR A 616 13.94 -42.30 20.20
CA THR A 616 13.35 -43.43 20.94
C THR A 616 12.03 -43.06 21.59
N PHE A 617 11.16 -44.06 21.74
CA PHE A 617 9.91 -43.97 22.50
C PHE A 617 9.60 -45.32 23.15
N THR A 618 8.65 -45.32 24.09
CA THR A 618 8.19 -46.52 24.79
C THR A 618 6.83 -46.93 24.23
N LEU A 619 6.65 -48.22 23.95
CA LEU A 619 5.37 -48.84 23.60
C LEU A 619 4.51 -49.10 24.85
N ASP A 620 3.24 -49.43 24.63
CA ASP A 620 2.28 -49.74 25.70
C ASP A 620 2.63 -51.03 26.49
N ASP A 621 3.51 -51.89 25.95
CA ASP A 621 4.11 -53.06 26.59
C ASP A 621 5.35 -52.72 27.45
N GLY A 622 5.71 -51.43 27.57
CA GLY A 622 6.90 -50.96 28.27
C GLY A 622 8.20 -51.05 27.46
N LYS A 623 8.19 -51.63 26.24
CA LYS A 623 9.38 -51.79 25.42
C LYS A 623 9.82 -50.46 24.80
N LYS A 624 11.06 -50.05 25.08
CA LYS A 624 11.69 -48.88 24.45
C LYS A 624 12.39 -49.27 23.14
N MET A 625 12.11 -48.55 22.06
CA MET A 625 12.72 -48.78 20.74
C MET A 625 12.86 -47.47 19.95
N THR A 626 13.63 -47.47 18.85
CA THR A 626 13.67 -46.31 17.94
C THR A 626 12.47 -46.27 17.01
N VAL A 627 12.19 -45.12 16.41
CA VAL A 627 11.17 -45.00 15.35
C VAL A 627 11.55 -45.84 14.13
N LYS A 628 12.84 -45.97 13.79
CA LYS A 628 13.31 -46.88 12.74
C LYS A 628 12.94 -48.33 13.05
N ASP A 629 13.25 -48.81 14.25
CA ASP A 629 13.07 -50.22 14.61
C ASP A 629 11.58 -50.57 14.79
N TYR A 630 10.77 -49.62 15.23
CA TYR A 630 9.31 -49.75 15.27
C TYR A 630 8.72 -50.01 13.89
N PHE A 631 9.07 -49.20 12.88
CA PHE A 631 8.60 -49.41 11.51
C PHE A 631 9.10 -50.75 10.94
N ALA A 632 10.36 -51.12 11.21
CA ALA A 632 10.88 -52.43 10.82
C ALA A 632 10.09 -53.58 11.47
N SER A 633 9.74 -53.48 12.76
CA SER A 633 8.92 -54.48 13.48
C SER A 633 7.47 -54.60 12.95
N LYS A 634 7.02 -53.63 12.15
CA LYS A 634 5.73 -53.63 11.43
C LYS A 634 5.90 -53.89 9.93
N GLY A 635 7.00 -54.53 9.53
CA GLY A 635 7.28 -54.93 8.16
C GLY A 635 7.54 -53.76 7.21
N CYS A 636 8.09 -52.65 7.69
CA CYS A 636 8.38 -51.46 6.90
C CYS A 636 9.83 -50.97 7.13
N THR A 637 10.73 -51.30 6.21
CA THR A 637 12.08 -50.73 6.18
C THR A 637 12.02 -49.30 5.64
N LEU A 638 12.39 -48.32 6.47
CA LEU A 638 12.49 -46.91 6.07
C LEU A 638 13.57 -46.73 5.00
N GLN A 639 13.28 -45.99 3.93
CA GLN A 639 14.27 -45.61 2.92
C GLN A 639 15.18 -44.49 3.42
N TYR A 640 14.68 -43.63 4.32
CA TYR A 640 15.38 -42.44 4.81
C TYR A 640 15.56 -42.46 6.34
N PRO A 641 16.17 -43.52 6.94
CA PRO A 641 16.23 -43.71 8.40
C PRO A 641 17.07 -42.66 9.14
N PHE A 642 17.91 -41.90 8.42
CA PHE A 642 18.74 -40.82 8.94
C PHE A 642 18.17 -39.41 8.68
N LEU A 643 17.15 -39.27 7.82
CA LEU A 643 16.46 -37.99 7.59
C LEU A 643 15.57 -37.64 8.79
N ASN A 644 15.45 -36.36 9.16
CA ASN A 644 14.70 -35.97 10.36
C ASN A 644 13.20 -36.34 10.29
N CYS A 645 12.59 -36.70 11.42
CA CYS A 645 11.14 -36.79 11.54
C CYS A 645 10.50 -35.39 11.59
N ILE A 646 9.24 -35.30 11.16
CA ILE A 646 8.36 -34.17 11.47
C ILE A 646 7.71 -34.44 12.84
N THR A 647 7.75 -33.45 13.72
CA THR A 647 7.07 -33.48 15.03
C THR A 647 5.68 -32.87 14.88
N VAL A 648 4.65 -33.63 15.25
CA VAL A 648 3.23 -33.22 15.24
C VAL A 648 2.55 -33.54 16.58
N GLY A 649 1.25 -33.26 16.70
CA GLY A 649 0.45 -33.62 17.88
C GLY A 649 0.18 -32.41 18.78
N SER A 650 0.34 -32.58 20.10
CA SER A 650 0.32 -31.48 21.07
C SER A 650 1.70 -31.28 21.69
N ALA A 651 1.93 -30.15 22.36
CA ALA A 651 3.20 -29.91 23.06
C ALA A 651 3.51 -30.97 24.14
N ILE A 652 2.47 -31.56 24.73
CA ILE A 652 2.53 -32.58 25.79
C ILE A 652 2.65 -33.99 25.19
N ARG A 653 1.84 -34.31 24.17
CA ARG A 653 1.87 -35.60 23.45
C ARG A 653 2.33 -35.36 22.01
N GLN A 654 3.65 -35.32 21.84
CA GLN A 654 4.30 -35.19 20.55
C GLN A 654 4.32 -36.55 19.83
N ILE A 655 4.17 -36.51 18.51
CA ILE A 655 4.22 -37.67 17.61
C ILE A 655 5.31 -37.38 16.58
N SER A 656 6.22 -38.34 16.36
CA SER A 656 7.30 -38.22 15.38
C SER A 656 6.97 -39.04 14.14
N LEU A 657 6.91 -38.40 12.98
CA LEU A 657 6.55 -39.02 11.70
C LEU A 657 7.73 -38.98 10.73
N PRO A 658 8.15 -40.10 10.12
CA PRO A 658 9.15 -40.10 9.05
C PRO A 658 8.69 -39.25 7.85
N MET A 659 9.60 -38.44 7.29
CA MET A 659 9.28 -37.51 6.20
C MET A 659 8.83 -38.20 4.90
N GLU A 660 9.23 -39.46 4.69
CA GLU A 660 8.89 -40.24 3.49
C GLU A 660 7.39 -40.60 3.38
N PHE A 661 6.67 -40.60 4.51
CA PHE A 661 5.23 -40.84 4.59
C PHE A 661 4.40 -39.56 4.74
N CYS A 662 5.02 -38.39 4.55
CA CYS A 662 4.40 -37.09 4.75
C CYS A 662 4.28 -36.30 3.44
N SER A 663 3.15 -35.63 3.24
CA SER A 663 2.93 -34.65 2.18
C SER A 663 2.31 -33.36 2.70
N VAL A 664 2.55 -32.25 2.01
CA VAL A 664 1.87 -30.98 2.25
C VAL A 664 0.42 -31.12 1.81
N ALA A 665 -0.53 -30.76 2.68
CA ALA A 665 -1.95 -30.85 2.35
C ALA A 665 -2.41 -29.70 1.43
N GLU A 666 -3.39 -29.99 0.57
CA GLU A 666 -3.97 -29.04 -0.40
C GLU A 666 -4.76 -27.90 0.26
N ASP A 667 -5.09 -26.86 -0.54
CA ASP A 667 -6.04 -25.77 -0.24
C ASP A 667 -5.73 -24.93 1.00
N GLN A 668 -4.48 -24.93 1.47
CA GLN A 668 -4.06 -24.25 2.68
C GLN A 668 -3.83 -22.75 2.48
N ALA A 669 -4.88 -21.95 2.71
CA ALA A 669 -4.77 -20.50 2.82
C ALA A 669 -3.98 -20.06 4.07
N LEU A 670 -2.65 -19.99 3.97
CA LEU A 670 -1.79 -19.54 5.07
C LEU A 670 -1.83 -18.01 5.24
N ASN A 671 -1.94 -17.55 6.48
CA ASN A 671 -1.81 -16.12 6.85
C ASN A 671 -0.37 -15.82 7.28
N ARG A 672 0.55 -15.80 6.31
CA ARG A 672 1.97 -15.46 6.48
C ARG A 672 2.35 -14.35 5.51
N LYS A 673 3.50 -13.72 5.74
CA LYS A 673 4.11 -12.83 4.75
C LYS A 673 4.80 -13.64 3.67
N ASP A 674 4.49 -13.33 2.41
CA ASP A 674 5.12 -13.90 1.22
C ASP A 674 6.63 -13.58 1.16
N GLY A 675 7.43 -14.52 0.65
CA GLY A 675 8.86 -14.34 0.39
C GLY A 675 9.15 -13.34 -0.74
N ASN A 676 10.34 -12.73 -0.76
CA ASN A 676 10.71 -11.74 -1.79
C ASN A 676 10.60 -12.29 -3.23
N MET A 677 10.96 -13.56 -3.44
CA MET A 677 10.80 -14.23 -4.73
C MET A 677 9.33 -14.44 -5.09
N GLN A 678 8.53 -14.93 -4.14
CA GLN A 678 7.09 -15.18 -4.29
C GLN A 678 6.35 -13.89 -4.67
N VAL A 679 6.61 -12.79 -3.95
CA VAL A 679 6.08 -11.45 -4.26
C VAL A 679 6.48 -10.99 -5.66
N SER A 680 7.76 -11.15 -6.03
CA SER A 680 8.27 -10.76 -7.35
C SER A 680 7.59 -11.52 -8.50
N LYS A 681 7.49 -12.85 -8.40
CA LYS A 681 6.78 -13.70 -9.37
C LYS A 681 5.28 -13.38 -9.45
N MET A 682 4.61 -13.24 -8.30
CA MET A 682 3.18 -12.90 -8.24
C MET A 682 2.88 -11.51 -8.80
N ILE A 683 3.74 -10.52 -8.59
CA ILE A 683 3.63 -9.20 -9.26
C ILE A 683 3.81 -9.35 -10.77
N LYS A 684 4.79 -10.15 -11.23
CA LYS A 684 5.02 -10.39 -12.66
C LYS A 684 3.81 -11.03 -13.35
N TYR A 685 3.14 -11.99 -12.70
CA TYR A 685 1.93 -12.64 -13.22
C TYR A 685 0.69 -11.72 -13.18
N SER A 686 0.44 -11.05 -12.04
CA SER A 686 -0.77 -10.25 -11.82
C SER A 686 -0.78 -8.89 -12.54
N ALA A 687 0.31 -8.54 -13.21
CA ALA A 687 0.53 -7.36 -14.03
C ALA A 687 -0.18 -7.43 -15.41
N THR A 688 -1.44 -7.84 -15.42
CA THR A 688 -2.25 -8.10 -16.62
C THR A 688 -2.79 -6.84 -17.30
N SER A 689 -3.04 -6.89 -18.60
CA SER A 689 -3.74 -5.80 -19.33
C SER A 689 -5.19 -5.67 -18.89
N THR A 690 -5.86 -4.56 -19.22
CA THR A 690 -7.32 -4.43 -19.00
C THR A 690 -8.10 -5.56 -19.67
N ASN A 691 -7.79 -5.87 -20.93
CA ASN A 691 -8.45 -6.93 -21.70
C ASN A 691 -8.26 -8.31 -21.03
N GLU A 692 -7.03 -8.66 -20.65
CA GLU A 692 -6.71 -9.92 -19.99
C GLU A 692 -7.33 -10.00 -18.59
N ARG A 693 -7.33 -8.89 -17.84
CA ARG A 693 -7.99 -8.79 -16.54
C ARG A 693 -9.50 -8.98 -16.65
N LYS A 694 -10.15 -8.33 -17.63
CA LYS A 694 -11.59 -8.51 -17.89
C LYS A 694 -11.88 -9.98 -18.16
N SER A 695 -11.15 -10.61 -19.10
CA SER A 695 -11.28 -12.05 -19.38
C SER A 695 -11.16 -12.91 -18.12
N LYS A 696 -10.12 -12.70 -17.30
CA LYS A 696 -9.94 -13.43 -16.03
C LYS A 696 -11.08 -13.21 -15.02
N ILE A 697 -11.67 -12.00 -14.93
CA ILE A 697 -12.84 -11.72 -14.08
C ILE A 697 -14.09 -12.44 -14.62
N MET A 698 -14.36 -12.35 -15.93
CA MET A 698 -15.53 -12.99 -16.56
C MET A 698 -15.49 -14.51 -16.42
N ASN A 699 -14.31 -15.13 -16.57
CA ASN A 699 -14.12 -16.57 -16.39
C ASN A 699 -14.37 -17.01 -14.93
N LEU A 700 -14.02 -16.18 -13.94
CA LEU A 700 -14.33 -16.43 -12.53
C LEU A 700 -15.84 -16.30 -12.25
N LEU A 701 -16.51 -15.28 -12.81
CA LEU A 701 -17.97 -15.12 -12.70
C LEU A 701 -18.72 -16.32 -13.30
N ALA A 702 -18.30 -16.78 -14.48
CA ALA A 702 -18.85 -17.96 -15.14
C ALA A 702 -18.62 -19.27 -14.36
N HIS A 703 -17.61 -19.33 -13.49
CA HIS A 703 -17.40 -20.45 -12.56
C HIS A 703 -18.29 -20.34 -11.31
N PHE A 704 -18.36 -19.15 -10.69
CA PHE A 704 -19.09 -18.92 -9.44
C PHE A 704 -20.62 -18.83 -9.58
N ARG A 705 -21.14 -18.56 -10.79
CA ARG A 705 -22.55 -18.77 -11.18
C ARG A 705 -23.59 -18.21 -10.20
N HIS A 706 -23.37 -16.99 -9.70
CA HIS A 706 -24.20 -16.32 -8.70
C HIS A 706 -25.71 -16.36 -9.01
N ASN A 707 -26.10 -16.11 -10.26
CA ASN A 707 -27.50 -16.08 -10.70
C ASN A 707 -28.18 -17.46 -10.72
N GLU A 708 -27.43 -18.56 -10.63
CA GLU A 708 -28.00 -19.92 -10.51
C GLU A 708 -28.26 -20.32 -9.06
N ASN A 709 -27.62 -19.64 -8.09
CA ASN A 709 -27.69 -20.00 -6.67
C ASN A 709 -29.08 -19.71 -6.08
N LEU A 710 -29.68 -20.71 -5.45
CA LEU A 710 -31.01 -20.61 -4.84
C LEU A 710 -31.08 -19.49 -3.78
N THR A 711 -30.07 -19.36 -2.91
CA THR A 711 -30.04 -18.32 -1.87
C THR A 711 -30.05 -16.91 -2.45
N ILE A 712 -29.20 -16.62 -3.44
CA ILE A 712 -29.16 -15.31 -4.11
C ILE A 712 -30.50 -15.01 -4.80
N ARG A 713 -31.08 -16.00 -5.51
CA ARG A 713 -32.38 -15.86 -6.18
C ARG A 713 -33.56 -15.66 -5.21
N SER A 714 -33.59 -16.38 -4.09
CA SER A 714 -34.68 -16.30 -3.11
C SER A 714 -34.69 -14.98 -2.33
N PHE A 715 -33.52 -14.36 -2.15
CA PHE A 715 -33.40 -12.97 -1.68
C PHE A 715 -33.72 -11.93 -2.78
N GLY A 716 -34.19 -12.36 -3.95
CA GLY A 716 -34.66 -11.48 -5.03
C GLY A 716 -33.56 -10.72 -5.77
N ILE A 717 -32.31 -11.18 -5.69
CA ILE A 717 -31.15 -10.54 -6.32
C ILE A 717 -30.91 -11.15 -7.71
N GLN A 718 -30.65 -10.29 -8.70
CA GLN A 718 -30.17 -10.70 -10.01
C GLN A 718 -29.00 -9.80 -10.46
N LEU A 719 -27.87 -10.40 -10.82
CA LEU A 719 -26.68 -9.68 -11.29
C LEU A 719 -26.64 -9.57 -12.81
N GLY A 720 -26.19 -8.42 -13.32
CA GLY A 720 -25.87 -8.22 -14.73
C GLY A 720 -24.74 -9.12 -15.19
N SER A 721 -24.79 -9.58 -16.44
CA SER A 721 -23.82 -10.49 -17.04
C SER A 721 -22.55 -9.81 -17.56
N ASN A 722 -22.50 -8.47 -17.55
CA ASN A 722 -21.42 -7.66 -18.13
C ASN A 722 -20.97 -6.55 -17.18
N PHE A 723 -19.78 -6.00 -17.46
CA PHE A 723 -19.29 -4.76 -16.85
C PHE A 723 -20.17 -3.58 -17.28
N ILE A 724 -20.59 -2.76 -16.32
CA ILE A 724 -21.36 -1.54 -16.62
C ILE A 724 -20.53 -0.56 -17.45
N LYS A 725 -21.18 0.09 -18.42
CA LYS A 725 -20.63 1.25 -19.15
C LYS A 725 -20.96 2.52 -18.38
N VAL A 726 -19.99 3.43 -18.26
CA VAL A 726 -20.14 4.72 -17.54
C VAL A 726 -19.56 5.85 -18.36
N HIS A 727 -20.13 7.05 -18.19
CA HIS A 727 -19.51 8.27 -18.67
C HIS A 727 -18.29 8.64 -17.83
N PHE A 728 -17.27 9.16 -18.50
CA PHE A 728 -16.10 9.79 -17.87
C PHE A 728 -15.81 11.13 -18.53
N ARG A 729 -15.05 11.99 -17.84
CA ARG A 729 -14.48 13.22 -18.41
C ARG A 729 -12.96 13.15 -18.40
N LEU A 730 -12.32 13.54 -19.49
CA LEU A 730 -10.88 13.67 -19.59
C LEU A 730 -10.48 15.12 -19.28
N LEU A 731 -9.95 15.35 -18.08
CA LEU A 731 -9.43 16.66 -17.68
C LEU A 731 -8.17 17.01 -18.50
N PRO A 732 -8.00 18.26 -18.96
CA PRO A 732 -6.79 18.67 -19.65
C PRO A 732 -5.59 18.67 -18.69
N PRO A 733 -4.44 18.07 -19.07
CA PRO A 733 -3.22 18.15 -18.27
C PRO A 733 -2.75 19.61 -18.16
N PRO A 734 -2.23 20.04 -16.99
CA PRO A 734 -1.69 21.38 -16.83
C PRO A 734 -0.46 21.60 -17.69
N GLU A 735 -0.15 22.86 -17.96
CA GLU A 735 1.14 23.28 -18.50
C GLU A 735 2.09 23.60 -17.32
N LEU A 736 3.34 23.17 -17.43
CA LEU A 736 4.33 23.24 -16.34
C LEU A 736 5.44 24.21 -16.70
N GLU A 737 5.74 25.16 -15.80
CA GLU A 737 6.70 26.24 -16.04
C GLU A 737 8.07 25.93 -15.41
N TYR A 738 9.11 26.20 -16.19
CA TYR A 738 10.53 26.06 -15.90
C TYR A 738 11.25 27.41 -16.06
N PHE A 739 12.59 27.43 -15.87
CA PHE A 739 13.38 28.66 -15.92
C PHE A 739 13.14 29.48 -17.20
N GLY A 740 13.07 30.81 -17.04
CA GLY A 740 12.88 31.75 -18.15
C GLY A 740 11.52 31.66 -18.82
N GLY A 741 10.48 31.20 -18.11
CA GLY A 741 9.11 31.07 -18.65
C GLY A 741 8.94 29.94 -19.67
N ARG A 742 9.94 29.07 -19.85
CA ARG A 742 9.84 27.89 -20.71
C ARG A 742 8.79 26.93 -20.15
N THR A 743 7.91 26.40 -20.99
CA THR A 743 6.86 25.48 -20.55
C THR A 743 7.00 24.07 -21.13
N ALA A 744 6.50 23.09 -20.38
CA ALA A 744 6.37 21.70 -20.80
C ALA A 744 4.92 21.23 -20.58
N ARG A 745 4.29 20.67 -21.64
CA ARG A 745 2.95 20.07 -21.55
C ARG A 745 3.06 18.53 -21.42
N PRO A 746 2.53 17.91 -20.35
CA PRO A 746 2.50 16.47 -20.20
C PRO A 746 1.76 15.77 -21.34
N ARG A 747 2.30 14.64 -21.77
CA ARG A 747 1.66 13.67 -22.68
C ARG A 747 1.67 12.31 -22.00
N ASP A 748 0.54 11.63 -21.98
CA ASP A 748 0.31 10.40 -21.20
C ASP A 748 0.79 10.49 -19.74
N GLY A 749 0.55 11.64 -19.08
CA GLY A 749 1.00 11.86 -17.70
C GLY A 749 2.53 11.83 -17.51
N ALA A 750 3.31 12.16 -18.54
CA ALA A 750 4.76 12.29 -18.48
C ALA A 750 5.25 13.47 -19.33
N TRP A 751 6.41 14.04 -18.99
CA TRP A 751 7.06 15.08 -19.79
C TRP A 751 8.58 14.91 -19.78
N GLN A 752 9.25 15.60 -20.69
CA GLN A 752 10.70 15.70 -20.75
C GLN A 752 11.11 17.16 -20.55
N LEU A 753 12.31 17.38 -20.02
CA LEU A 753 12.86 18.72 -19.79
C LEU A 753 13.35 19.38 -21.09
N GLY A 754 13.77 18.58 -22.09
CA GLY A 754 14.63 19.11 -23.16
C GLY A 754 15.85 19.81 -22.54
N ASP A 755 16.18 20.99 -23.05
CA ASP A 755 17.23 21.87 -22.52
C ASP A 755 16.69 22.89 -21.48
N ALA A 756 15.59 22.59 -20.79
CA ALA A 756 15.06 23.44 -19.72
C ALA A 756 15.82 23.25 -18.39
N LYS A 757 16.26 24.35 -17.80
CA LYS A 757 16.77 24.43 -16.43
C LYS A 757 15.62 24.39 -15.42
N PHE A 758 15.89 23.93 -14.20
CA PHE A 758 14.89 23.99 -13.11
C PHE A 758 14.47 25.42 -12.81
N LEU A 759 13.19 25.62 -12.49
CA LEU A 759 12.57 26.93 -12.28
C LEU A 759 13.38 27.82 -11.32
N GLU A 760 13.77 27.25 -10.17
CA GLU A 760 14.62 27.90 -9.19
C GLU A 760 15.66 26.90 -8.67
N THR A 761 16.89 27.38 -8.45
CA THR A 761 17.96 26.62 -7.79
C THR A 761 18.58 27.45 -6.66
N SER A 762 19.35 26.80 -5.79
CA SER A 762 19.86 27.42 -4.56
C SER A 762 20.67 28.70 -4.82
N LYS A 763 20.44 29.77 -4.05
CA LYS A 763 21.08 31.10 -4.23
C LYS A 763 22.55 31.18 -3.76
N VAL A 764 23.31 30.09 -3.91
CA VAL A 764 24.71 29.97 -3.43
C VAL A 764 25.68 30.10 -4.61
N ASN A 765 26.35 31.25 -4.70
CA ASN A 765 27.17 31.64 -5.85
C ASN A 765 28.35 30.68 -6.12
N GLN A 766 29.02 30.17 -5.08
CA GLN A 766 30.17 29.24 -5.21
C GLN A 766 29.75 27.77 -5.42
N GLY A 767 28.44 27.47 -5.38
CA GLY A 767 27.92 26.11 -5.37
C GLY A 767 28.04 25.41 -4.00
N HIS A 768 27.20 24.40 -3.78
CA HIS A 768 27.20 23.59 -2.58
C HIS A 768 28.33 22.56 -2.58
N LYS A 769 29.23 22.62 -1.60
CA LYS A 769 30.29 21.63 -1.37
C LYS A 769 29.69 20.24 -1.14
N TRP A 770 30.13 19.23 -1.90
CA TRP A 770 29.48 17.92 -1.93
C TRP A 770 30.45 16.74 -2.06
N ALA A 771 30.02 15.58 -1.57
CA ALA A 771 30.79 14.34 -1.60
C ALA A 771 29.97 13.14 -2.10
N ILE A 772 30.66 12.14 -2.62
CA ILE A 772 30.19 10.77 -2.82
C ILE A 772 30.92 9.88 -1.81
N ILE A 773 30.18 9.10 -1.02
CA ILE A 773 30.75 8.14 -0.08
C ILE A 773 30.32 6.69 -0.35
N TYR A 774 31.22 5.75 -0.09
CA TYR A 774 31.03 4.32 -0.32
C TYR A 774 31.72 3.47 0.76
N GLU A 775 31.18 2.28 1.05
CA GLU A 775 31.72 1.38 2.08
C GLU A 775 32.95 0.62 1.56
N VAL A 776 34.02 0.59 2.36
CA VAL A 776 35.32 -0.01 1.99
C VAL A 776 35.47 -1.46 2.48
N ASN A 777 34.68 -1.89 3.47
CA ASN A 777 34.85 -3.18 4.17
C ASN A 777 34.36 -4.42 3.38
N ARG A 778 34.17 -4.31 2.06
CA ARG A 778 33.68 -5.35 1.13
C ARG A 778 34.42 -5.19 -0.20
N ARG A 779 34.17 -6.08 -1.19
CA ARG A 779 34.61 -5.82 -2.59
C ARG A 779 34.08 -4.44 -3.00
N PRO A 780 34.92 -3.41 -3.16
CA PRO A 780 34.43 -2.06 -3.36
C PRO A 780 33.99 -1.89 -4.82
N ILE A 781 33.03 -0.99 -5.03
CA ILE A 781 32.75 -0.48 -6.39
C ILE A 781 34.04 0.15 -6.96
N ASN A 782 34.34 -0.14 -8.22
CA ASN A 782 35.53 0.36 -8.90
C ASN A 782 35.57 1.90 -8.85
N THR A 783 36.68 2.47 -8.39
CA THR A 783 36.92 3.92 -8.30
C THR A 783 36.67 4.64 -9.63
N HIS A 784 36.99 4.01 -10.76
CA HIS A 784 36.70 4.56 -12.09
C HIS A 784 35.19 4.74 -12.32
N SER A 785 34.36 3.80 -11.89
CA SER A 785 32.91 3.89 -12.01
C SER A 785 32.28 4.92 -11.04
N LEU A 786 32.93 5.18 -9.90
CA LEU A 786 32.57 6.32 -9.03
C LEU A 786 32.93 7.66 -9.69
N GLU A 787 34.08 7.73 -10.36
CA GLU A 787 34.56 8.93 -11.06
C GLU A 787 33.70 9.24 -12.30
N ASP A 788 33.32 8.25 -13.09
CA ASP A 788 32.36 8.41 -14.20
C ASP A 788 30.99 8.88 -13.72
N PHE A 789 30.52 8.34 -12.59
CA PHE A 789 29.28 8.78 -11.96
C PHE A 789 29.39 10.22 -11.43
N LYS A 790 30.52 10.61 -10.83
CA LYS A 790 30.81 11.99 -10.44
C LYS A 790 30.74 12.94 -11.64
N LYS A 791 31.43 12.59 -12.74
CA LYS A 791 31.40 13.34 -14.01
C LYS A 791 30.01 13.40 -14.65
N ALA A 792 29.18 12.38 -14.46
CA ALA A 792 27.78 12.41 -14.88
C ALA A 792 26.94 13.37 -14.01
N VAL A 793 27.11 13.33 -12.69
CA VAL A 793 26.47 14.28 -11.75
C VAL A 793 26.88 15.73 -12.05
N GLN A 794 28.18 16.02 -12.20
CA GLN A 794 28.69 17.36 -12.51
C GLN A 794 28.06 17.93 -13.79
N ARG A 795 28.13 17.19 -14.91
CA ARG A 795 27.57 17.62 -16.21
C ARG A 795 26.06 17.89 -16.13
N THR A 796 25.29 16.98 -15.54
CA THR A 796 23.82 17.15 -15.47
C THR A 796 23.40 18.21 -14.44
N ALA A 797 24.17 18.41 -13.37
CA ALA A 797 23.96 19.54 -12.45
C ALA A 797 24.15 20.88 -13.19
N GLN A 798 25.23 21.02 -13.95
CA GLN A 798 25.51 22.22 -14.77
C GLN A 798 24.42 22.46 -15.83
N GLN A 799 23.99 21.41 -16.55
CA GLN A 799 22.90 21.49 -17.54
C GLN A 799 21.58 22.00 -16.93
N LEU A 800 21.22 21.53 -15.74
CA LEU A 800 19.97 21.86 -15.06
C LEU A 800 20.08 23.07 -14.11
N ASP A 801 21.26 23.71 -14.06
CA ASP A 801 21.64 24.83 -13.19
C ASP A 801 21.62 24.56 -11.66
N VAL A 802 21.69 23.28 -11.27
CA VAL A 802 21.78 22.86 -9.87
C VAL A 802 23.14 23.29 -9.31
N LYS A 803 23.15 24.22 -8.36
CA LYS A 803 24.38 24.79 -7.77
C LYS A 803 25.11 23.81 -6.85
N LEU A 804 25.73 22.78 -7.41
CA LEU A 804 26.79 22.02 -6.76
C LEU A 804 28.14 22.70 -7.05
N ALA A 805 29.09 22.61 -6.11
CA ALA A 805 30.46 23.04 -6.37
C ALA A 805 31.09 22.22 -7.51
N GLN A 806 31.95 22.83 -8.33
CA GLN A 806 32.58 22.14 -9.46
C GLN A 806 33.44 20.96 -8.99
N GLU A 807 34.12 21.12 -7.85
CA GLU A 807 34.80 20.01 -7.17
C GLU A 807 33.80 19.19 -6.36
N GLY A 808 33.77 17.88 -6.64
CA GLY A 808 33.09 16.88 -5.84
C GLY A 808 34.11 15.85 -5.35
N HIS A 809 34.04 15.47 -4.08
CA HIS A 809 35.00 14.54 -3.48
C HIS A 809 34.45 13.11 -3.40
N ILE A 810 35.34 12.12 -3.54
CA ILE A 810 35.01 10.70 -3.37
C ILE A 810 35.74 10.21 -2.12
N ARG A 811 35.02 9.72 -1.09
CA ARG A 811 35.61 9.28 0.19
C ARG A 811 35.06 7.92 0.62
N GLY A 812 35.95 6.94 0.73
CA GLY A 812 35.62 5.64 1.31
C GLY A 812 35.38 5.75 2.82
N PHE A 813 34.50 4.90 3.37
CA PHE A 813 34.29 4.80 4.82
C PHE A 813 34.27 3.36 5.32
N GLN A 814 34.64 3.19 6.59
CA GLN A 814 34.45 1.95 7.36
C GLN A 814 33.31 2.07 8.38
N ASN A 815 33.04 3.29 8.87
CA ASN A 815 31.93 3.60 9.78
C ASN A 815 31.19 4.87 9.29
N ILE A 816 29.88 4.74 9.10
CA ILE A 816 29.01 5.80 8.57
C ILE A 816 28.82 6.98 9.53
N ASP A 817 28.91 6.77 10.85
CA ASP A 817 28.73 7.84 11.84
C ASP A 817 29.93 8.80 11.85
N PHE A 818 31.16 8.26 11.80
CA PHE A 818 32.37 9.08 11.75
C PHE A 818 32.49 9.88 10.45
N VAL A 819 32.34 9.25 9.27
CA VAL A 819 32.49 9.97 7.99
C VAL A 819 31.45 11.09 7.81
N LEU A 820 30.22 10.91 8.31
CA LEU A 820 29.21 11.97 8.25
C LEU A 820 29.51 13.11 9.21
N LYS A 821 30.03 12.82 10.42
CA LYS A 821 30.50 13.85 11.37
C LYS A 821 31.66 14.66 10.80
N ASP A 822 32.63 14.00 10.17
CA ASP A 822 33.79 14.66 9.56
C ASP A 822 33.36 15.56 8.39
N LEU A 823 32.57 15.03 7.45
CA LEU A 823 32.03 15.83 6.34
C LEU A 823 31.15 16.99 6.81
N SER A 824 30.44 16.86 7.94
CA SER A 824 29.68 17.97 8.52
C SER A 824 30.57 19.05 9.13
N LYS A 825 31.70 18.68 9.77
CA LYS A 825 32.71 19.64 10.27
C LYS A 825 33.46 20.32 9.13
N GLU A 826 33.76 19.58 8.07
CA GLU A 826 34.42 20.07 6.86
C GLU A 826 33.49 20.90 5.95
N GLY A 827 32.25 21.19 6.38
CA GLY A 827 31.34 22.12 5.70
C GLY A 827 30.69 21.59 4.42
N TYR A 828 30.48 20.28 4.28
CA TYR A 828 29.78 19.73 3.11
C TYR A 828 28.26 19.88 3.28
N ALA A 829 27.62 20.53 2.30
CA ALA A 829 26.19 20.74 2.28
C ALA A 829 25.40 19.53 1.75
N LEU A 830 26.04 18.60 1.02
CA LEU A 830 25.39 17.41 0.48
C LEU A 830 26.32 16.18 0.42
N VAL A 831 25.82 15.03 0.85
CA VAL A 831 26.52 13.74 0.71
C VAL A 831 25.67 12.74 -0.09
N ILE A 832 26.17 12.32 -1.26
CA ILE A 832 25.63 11.20 -2.04
C ILE A 832 26.18 9.90 -1.46
N VAL A 833 25.30 8.98 -1.07
CA VAL A 833 25.70 7.76 -0.33
C VAL A 833 25.45 6.53 -1.20
N VAL A 834 26.52 5.85 -1.62
CA VAL A 834 26.44 4.60 -2.39
C VAL A 834 26.14 3.45 -1.43
N LEU A 835 24.94 2.90 -1.54
CA LEU A 835 24.48 1.76 -0.76
C LEU A 835 24.80 0.44 -1.49
N PRO A 836 25.53 -0.49 -0.86
CA PRO A 836 25.74 -1.84 -1.38
C PRO A 836 24.44 -2.67 -1.30
N ASN A 837 24.45 -3.88 -1.86
CA ASN A 837 23.31 -4.81 -1.69
C ASN A 837 23.27 -5.45 -0.28
N TYR A 838 24.42 -5.53 0.41
CA TYR A 838 24.59 -6.01 1.78
C TYR A 838 25.67 -5.17 2.49
N GLY A 839 25.47 -4.80 3.76
CA GLY A 839 26.34 -3.89 4.49
C GLY A 839 25.55 -2.75 5.11
N THR A 840 26.06 -1.52 4.99
CA THR A 840 25.41 -0.28 5.48
C THR A 840 23.96 -0.17 5.00
N SER A 841 23.01 -0.14 5.93
CA SER A 841 21.60 0.02 5.62
C SER A 841 21.21 1.49 5.36
N TYR A 842 20.12 1.68 4.62
CA TYR A 842 19.50 3.00 4.43
C TYR A 842 19.10 3.66 5.77
N SER A 843 18.66 2.86 6.75
CA SER A 843 18.35 3.31 8.11
C SER A 843 19.58 3.79 8.86
N SER A 844 20.69 3.07 8.82
CA SER A 844 21.94 3.52 9.47
C SER A 844 22.43 4.84 8.88
N VAL A 845 22.35 5.04 7.56
CA VAL A 845 22.67 6.35 6.95
C VAL A 845 21.72 7.43 7.47
N LYS A 846 20.42 7.18 7.44
CA LYS A 846 19.40 8.20 7.75
C LYS A 846 19.32 8.57 9.22
N GLN A 847 19.44 7.60 10.13
CA GLN A 847 19.48 7.85 11.57
C GLN A 847 20.70 8.69 11.96
N ASN A 848 21.91 8.37 11.46
CA ASN A 848 23.09 9.17 11.76
C ASN A 848 23.01 10.57 11.10
N ALA A 849 22.68 10.65 9.81
CA ALA A 849 22.64 11.91 9.08
C ALA A 849 21.59 12.90 9.62
N GLU A 850 20.38 12.44 9.95
CA GLU A 850 19.22 13.32 10.19
C GLU A 850 18.86 13.49 11.67
N LEU A 851 19.26 12.55 12.54
CA LEU A 851 19.03 12.62 13.99
C LEU A 851 20.28 13.05 14.78
N LYS A 852 21.48 12.67 14.34
CA LYS A 852 22.74 12.98 15.06
C LYS A 852 23.53 14.14 14.46
N VAL A 853 23.70 14.16 13.13
CA VAL A 853 24.68 15.04 12.46
C VAL A 853 24.03 16.31 11.91
N GLY A 854 22.87 16.20 11.25
CA GLY A 854 22.20 17.33 10.61
C GLY A 854 22.63 17.61 9.16
N ILE A 855 23.12 16.61 8.44
CA ILE A 855 23.67 16.74 7.07
C ILE A 855 22.75 16.13 6.00
N LEU A 856 22.59 16.81 4.86
CA LEU A 856 21.79 16.30 3.75
C LEU A 856 22.42 15.05 3.13
N THR A 857 21.61 13.99 3.01
CA THR A 857 22.04 12.73 2.38
C THR A 857 21.12 12.28 1.25
N GLN A 858 21.72 11.90 0.13
CA GLN A 858 21.05 11.37 -1.05
C GLN A 858 21.59 9.97 -1.39
N CYS A 859 20.89 8.93 -0.94
CA CYS A 859 21.30 7.55 -1.16
C CYS A 859 21.05 7.08 -2.61
N ILE A 860 21.94 6.26 -3.15
CA ILE A 860 21.82 5.58 -4.45
C ILE A 860 22.32 4.14 -4.31
N LYS A 861 21.70 3.16 -4.97
CA LYS A 861 22.21 1.78 -4.96
C LYS A 861 23.42 1.65 -5.89
N GLU A 862 24.42 0.90 -5.48
CA GLU A 862 25.63 0.57 -6.25
C GLU A 862 25.32 0.15 -7.71
N ARG A 863 24.41 -0.81 -7.89
CA ARG A 863 23.94 -1.28 -9.23
C ARG A 863 23.34 -0.18 -10.12
N THR A 864 22.93 0.94 -9.53
CA THR A 864 22.37 2.10 -10.24
C THR A 864 23.46 3.12 -10.57
N VAL A 865 24.47 3.29 -9.71
CA VAL A 865 25.71 4.01 -10.02
C VAL A 865 26.35 3.45 -11.29
N LEU A 866 26.49 2.12 -11.38
CA LEU A 866 27.10 1.44 -12.53
C LEU A 866 26.37 1.65 -13.88
N ARG A 867 25.08 2.00 -13.88
CA ARG A 867 24.33 2.31 -15.11
C ARG A 867 24.24 3.81 -15.41
N ALA A 868 24.25 4.66 -14.39
CA ALA A 868 23.91 6.08 -14.53
C ALA A 868 24.77 6.87 -15.55
N PRO A 869 26.09 6.62 -15.73
CA PRO A 869 26.87 7.25 -16.80
C PRO A 869 26.38 6.94 -18.22
N LYS A 870 25.65 5.83 -18.41
CA LYS A 870 25.05 5.38 -19.69
C LYS A 870 23.55 5.69 -19.79
N ASP A 871 22.96 6.29 -18.76
CA ASP A 871 21.51 6.47 -18.61
C ASP A 871 21.24 7.84 -17.97
N ALA A 872 21.25 8.89 -18.80
CA ALA A 872 21.06 10.27 -18.36
C ALA A 872 19.75 10.48 -17.58
N SER A 873 18.73 9.66 -17.83
CA SER A 873 17.45 9.73 -17.10
C SER A 873 17.63 9.43 -15.60
N VAL A 874 18.62 8.60 -15.23
CA VAL A 874 18.93 8.31 -13.81
C VAL A 874 19.53 9.53 -13.13
N ILE A 875 20.45 10.25 -13.79
CA ILE A 875 21.05 11.46 -13.20
C ILE A 875 20.02 12.60 -13.18
N GLN A 876 19.19 12.78 -14.21
CA GLN A 876 18.12 13.78 -14.20
C GLN A 876 17.13 13.55 -13.04
N ASN A 877 16.68 12.30 -12.82
CA ASN A 877 15.83 11.97 -11.67
C ASN A 877 16.56 12.06 -10.32
N LEU A 878 17.89 11.94 -10.29
CA LEU A 878 18.70 12.24 -9.11
C LEU A 878 18.75 13.75 -8.85
N MET A 879 18.93 14.58 -9.89
CA MET A 879 19.01 16.04 -9.79
C MET A 879 17.69 16.68 -9.35
N LEU A 880 16.52 16.17 -9.79
CA LEU A 880 15.21 16.58 -9.26
C LEU A 880 15.17 16.49 -7.72
N LYS A 881 15.76 15.43 -7.15
CA LYS A 881 15.81 15.19 -5.70
C LYS A 881 16.88 16.00 -4.99
N VAL A 882 17.99 16.31 -5.67
CA VAL A 882 19.07 17.13 -5.12
C VAL A 882 18.67 18.60 -5.07
N ASN A 883 18.10 19.14 -6.15
CA ASN A 883 17.66 20.54 -6.20
C ASN A 883 16.60 20.82 -5.13
N ALA A 884 15.57 19.98 -5.04
CA ALA A 884 14.54 20.07 -3.99
C ALA A 884 15.14 20.12 -2.57
N LYS A 885 16.18 19.31 -2.28
CA LYS A 885 16.86 19.29 -0.96
C LYS A 885 17.69 20.54 -0.68
N LEU A 886 18.27 21.13 -1.73
CA LEU A 886 19.03 22.39 -1.67
C LEU A 886 18.12 23.63 -1.77
N ASN A 887 16.82 23.47 -1.50
CA ASN A 887 15.76 24.49 -1.52
C ASN A 887 15.50 25.11 -2.90
N GLY A 888 15.78 24.38 -3.98
CA GLY A 888 15.39 24.76 -5.33
C GLY A 888 14.03 24.19 -5.74
N THR A 889 13.27 24.97 -6.51
CA THR A 889 11.98 24.59 -7.08
C THR A 889 12.20 24.00 -8.48
N ASN A 890 11.83 22.74 -8.70
CA ASN A 890 12.07 22.08 -9.99
C ASN A 890 11.22 22.69 -11.12
N HIS A 891 9.92 22.84 -10.87
CA HIS A 891 8.92 23.43 -11.76
C HIS A 891 7.71 23.88 -10.93
N LYS A 892 6.86 24.72 -11.53
CA LYS A 892 5.52 25.07 -11.01
C LYS A 892 4.46 24.80 -12.07
N MET A 893 3.18 24.99 -11.71
CA MET A 893 2.12 25.22 -12.70
C MET A 893 2.40 26.55 -13.40
N SER A 894 2.29 26.61 -14.73
CA SER A 894 2.21 27.91 -15.41
C SER A 894 0.91 28.63 -15.02
N GLU A 895 0.79 29.92 -15.34
CA GLU A 895 -0.55 30.51 -15.38
C GLU A 895 -1.44 29.75 -16.37
N GLU A 896 -2.70 29.57 -15.99
CA GLU A 896 -3.71 28.98 -16.86
C GLU A 896 -4.07 30.00 -17.96
N LYS A 897 -4.19 29.50 -19.19
CA LYS A 897 -4.39 30.30 -20.41
C LYS A 897 -5.85 30.30 -20.86
N GLU A 898 -6.58 29.24 -20.56
CA GLU A 898 -8.01 29.12 -20.87
C GLU A 898 -8.82 29.95 -19.86
N ALA A 899 -9.58 30.94 -20.33
CA ALA A 899 -10.17 31.98 -19.48
C ALA A 899 -11.08 31.41 -18.36
N GLU A 900 -11.93 30.43 -18.67
CA GLU A 900 -12.82 29.82 -17.69
C GLU A 900 -12.07 28.95 -16.67
N LEU A 901 -11.03 28.21 -17.07
CA LEU A 901 -10.19 27.45 -16.12
C LEU A 901 -9.34 28.40 -15.25
N LYS A 902 -8.88 29.52 -15.81
CA LYS A 902 -8.17 30.57 -15.07
C LYS A 902 -9.07 31.18 -14.00
N LYS A 903 -10.30 31.55 -14.37
CA LYS A 903 -11.38 32.05 -13.50
C LYS A 903 -11.81 31.02 -12.44
N LEU A 904 -11.85 29.74 -12.79
CA LEU A 904 -12.13 28.62 -11.88
C LEU A 904 -11.02 28.46 -10.83
N LEU A 905 -9.75 28.57 -11.22
CA LEU A 905 -8.57 28.44 -10.33
C LEU A 905 -8.27 29.72 -9.53
N GLN A 906 -8.66 30.90 -10.05
CA GLN A 906 -8.37 32.22 -9.47
C GLN A 906 -8.73 32.43 -7.98
N PRO A 907 -9.80 31.83 -7.40
CA PRO A 907 -10.14 32.00 -5.98
C PRO A 907 -9.09 31.42 -5.03
N ILE A 908 -8.31 30.42 -5.47
CA ILE A 908 -7.32 29.73 -4.63
C ILE A 908 -5.98 30.45 -4.73
N ARG A 909 -5.86 31.55 -3.99
CA ARG A 909 -4.61 32.26 -3.72
C ARG A 909 -4.25 32.10 -2.24
N ASN A 910 -2.97 32.19 -1.89
CA ASN A 910 -2.49 32.08 -0.50
C ASN A 910 -2.96 30.79 0.20
N VAL A 911 -2.82 29.65 -0.49
CA VAL A 911 -3.22 28.32 -0.02
C VAL A 911 -2.05 27.56 0.59
N MET A 912 -2.33 26.76 1.63
CA MET A 912 -1.44 25.72 2.14
C MET A 912 -1.98 24.34 1.76
N PHE A 913 -1.23 23.58 0.97
CA PHE A 913 -1.56 22.21 0.62
C PHE A 913 -0.99 21.26 1.66
N MET A 914 -1.85 20.63 2.46
CA MET A 914 -1.45 19.69 3.50
C MET A 914 -1.85 18.26 3.12
N GLY A 915 -1.03 17.28 3.48
CA GLY A 915 -1.32 15.87 3.31
C GLY A 915 -0.89 15.06 4.52
N ALA A 916 -1.59 13.96 4.80
CA ALA A 916 -1.29 13.07 5.91
C ALA A 916 -1.52 11.58 5.57
N ASP A 917 -0.64 10.72 6.09
CA ASP A 917 -0.67 9.25 6.01
C ASP A 917 -0.28 8.67 7.38
N VAL A 918 -0.95 7.57 7.78
CA VAL A 918 -0.58 6.82 8.99
C VAL A 918 -0.17 5.40 8.59
N THR A 919 1.10 5.09 8.84
CA THR A 919 1.67 3.78 8.55
C THR A 919 1.66 2.93 9.82
N HIS A 920 0.85 1.87 9.85
CA HIS A 920 0.82 0.84 10.91
C HIS A 920 1.95 -0.19 10.79
N PRO A 921 2.25 -0.97 11.86
CA PRO A 921 3.13 -2.14 11.78
C PRO A 921 2.36 -3.37 11.24
N SER A 922 3.02 -4.51 11.17
CA SER A 922 2.37 -5.81 10.87
C SER A 922 1.30 -6.15 11.92
N PRO A 923 0.18 -6.85 11.60
CA PRO A 923 -0.90 -7.13 12.55
C PRO A 923 -0.53 -7.96 13.79
N ASP A 924 0.57 -8.72 13.70
CA ASP A 924 1.26 -9.47 14.76
C ASP A 924 2.19 -8.57 15.61
N GLN A 925 2.72 -7.49 15.03
CA GLN A 925 3.67 -6.56 15.64
C GLN A 925 3.00 -5.42 16.42
N ARG A 926 1.94 -5.72 17.19
CA ARG A 926 1.15 -4.73 17.96
C ARG A 926 1.93 -3.97 19.04
N HIS A 927 3.12 -4.45 19.40
CA HIS A 927 4.04 -3.80 20.32
C HIS A 927 4.82 -2.63 19.67
N ILE A 928 4.78 -2.50 18.34
CA ILE A 928 5.39 -1.40 17.60
C ILE A 928 4.34 -0.28 17.46
N PRO A 929 4.67 1.01 17.70
CA PRO A 929 3.74 2.12 17.51
C PRO A 929 3.29 2.30 16.05
N SER A 930 2.20 3.04 15.82
CA SER A 930 1.89 3.62 14.51
C SER A 930 2.78 4.85 14.27
N VAL A 931 3.08 5.13 12.99
CA VAL A 931 3.85 6.32 12.61
C VAL A 931 2.98 7.22 11.73
N VAL A 932 2.75 8.44 12.20
CA VAL A 932 2.12 9.51 11.43
C VAL A 932 3.18 10.21 10.59
N GLY A 933 2.86 10.53 9.35
CA GLY A 933 3.57 11.54 8.56
C GLY A 933 2.61 12.60 8.04
N VAL A 934 2.97 13.86 8.22
CA VAL A 934 2.28 15.03 7.65
C VAL A 934 3.28 15.85 6.85
N ALA A 935 2.86 16.33 5.69
CA ALA A 935 3.60 17.28 4.87
C ALA A 935 2.70 18.45 4.50
N ALA A 936 3.21 19.68 4.54
CA ALA A 936 2.49 20.86 4.09
C ALA A 936 3.36 21.72 3.16
N SER A 937 2.75 22.35 2.15
CA SER A 937 3.47 23.29 1.30
C SER A 937 3.83 24.54 2.11
N HIS A 938 5.02 25.10 1.88
CA HIS A 938 5.41 26.44 2.35
C HIS A 938 5.51 27.44 1.19
N ASP A 939 5.30 26.97 -0.03
CA ASP A 939 4.98 27.79 -1.21
C ASP A 939 3.46 27.76 -1.51
N ALA A 940 3.02 28.73 -2.32
CA ALA A 940 1.63 28.84 -2.76
C ALA A 940 1.30 27.99 -4.00
N TYR A 941 2.29 27.43 -4.71
CA TYR A 941 2.07 26.59 -5.90
C TYR A 941 1.96 25.09 -5.55
N GLY A 942 2.32 24.71 -4.32
CA GLY A 942 2.36 23.30 -3.90
C GLY A 942 3.55 22.54 -4.46
N ALA A 943 4.70 23.20 -4.65
CA ALA A 943 5.96 22.60 -5.12
C ALA A 943 6.90 22.20 -3.97
N CYS A 944 6.90 22.96 -2.87
CA CYS A 944 7.94 22.98 -1.85
C CYS A 944 7.33 22.78 -0.46
N TYR A 945 7.75 21.71 0.24
CA TYR A 945 7.08 21.21 1.43
C TYR A 945 7.99 21.15 2.66
N ASN A 946 7.43 21.35 3.84
CA ASN A 946 8.04 20.92 5.10
C ASN A 946 7.28 19.70 5.65
N MET A 947 7.88 19.00 6.62
CA MET A 947 7.33 17.77 7.18
C MET A 947 7.29 17.75 8.70
N GLN A 948 6.38 16.94 9.25
CA GLN A 948 6.32 16.55 10.64
C GLN A 948 5.96 15.06 10.73
N TYR A 949 6.56 14.34 11.68
CA TYR A 949 6.21 12.95 11.97
C TYR A 949 5.90 12.77 13.46
N ARG A 950 5.11 11.75 13.81
CA ARG A 950 4.81 11.39 15.20
C ARG A 950 4.76 9.87 15.41
N LEU A 951 4.96 9.47 16.66
CA LEU A 951 4.67 8.13 17.14
C LEU A 951 3.34 8.16 17.91
N GLN A 952 2.42 7.27 17.55
CA GLN A 952 1.14 7.13 18.23
C GLN A 952 0.78 5.66 18.46
N LYS A 953 -0.34 5.39 19.14
CA LYS A 953 -0.71 4.02 19.54
C LYS A 953 -0.80 3.07 18.33
N SER A 954 -0.43 1.81 18.53
CA SER A 954 -0.46 0.80 17.45
C SER A 954 -1.89 0.62 16.93
N THR A 955 -2.06 0.44 15.61
CA THR A 955 -3.36 0.33 14.91
C THR A 955 -4.33 1.52 15.07
N LEU A 956 -3.89 2.63 15.67
CA LEU A 956 -4.66 3.87 15.77
C LEU A 956 -4.53 4.68 14.48
N GLU A 957 -5.63 4.86 13.75
CA GLU A 957 -5.66 5.52 12.44
C GLU A 957 -5.74 7.04 12.56
N GLU A 958 -6.61 7.61 13.40
CA GLU A 958 -6.71 9.07 13.57
C GLU A 958 -5.44 9.68 14.19
N ILE A 959 -5.08 10.90 13.78
CA ILE A 959 -3.84 11.56 14.20
C ILE A 959 -4.02 12.32 15.52
N GLU A 960 -3.43 11.80 16.60
CA GLU A 960 -3.62 12.33 17.97
C GLU A 960 -3.08 13.76 18.17
N ASP A 961 -1.98 14.12 17.49
CA ASP A 961 -1.26 15.41 17.67
C ASP A 961 -1.44 16.40 16.51
N MET A 962 -2.59 16.35 15.81
CA MET A 962 -2.83 17.18 14.62
C MET A 962 -2.70 18.70 14.91
N LYS A 963 -3.04 19.14 16.13
CA LYS A 963 -2.91 20.54 16.57
C LYS A 963 -1.45 21.02 16.52
N SER A 964 -0.55 20.39 17.28
CA SER A 964 0.86 20.81 17.37
C SER A 964 1.64 20.60 16.07
N ILE A 965 1.22 19.62 15.25
CA ILE A 965 1.69 19.46 13.86
C ILE A 965 1.30 20.68 13.02
N THR A 966 0.03 21.08 13.04
CA THR A 966 -0.49 22.21 12.25
C THR A 966 0.14 23.53 12.68
N GLU A 967 0.35 23.76 13.98
CA GLU A 967 1.03 24.96 14.50
C GLU A 967 2.44 25.13 13.91
N TYR A 968 3.20 24.05 13.80
CA TYR A 968 4.52 24.07 13.15
C TYR A 968 4.42 24.39 11.65
N HIS A 969 3.48 23.77 10.93
CA HIS A 969 3.30 24.03 9.51
C HIS A 969 2.86 25.48 9.23
N LEU A 970 1.94 26.04 10.03
CA LEU A 970 1.55 27.45 9.96
C LEU A 970 2.72 28.40 10.26
N GLY A 971 3.56 28.08 11.24
CA GLY A 971 4.76 28.86 11.56
C GLY A 971 5.75 28.92 10.39
N VAL A 972 5.99 27.78 9.71
CA VAL A 972 6.86 27.74 8.53
C VAL A 972 6.21 28.39 7.31
N TYR A 973 4.89 28.23 7.09
CA TYR A 973 4.18 28.95 6.04
C TYR A 973 4.34 30.47 6.21
N LYS A 974 4.15 30.97 7.44
CA LYS A 974 4.34 32.38 7.80
C LYS A 974 5.77 32.88 7.58
N SER A 975 6.80 32.05 7.76
CA SER A 975 8.20 32.46 7.50
C SER A 975 8.60 32.44 6.02
N TYR A 976 7.87 31.74 5.14
CA TYR A 976 8.12 31.72 3.69
C TYR A 976 7.20 32.68 2.91
N GLN A 977 5.94 32.84 3.33
CA GLN A 977 4.94 33.67 2.64
C GLN A 977 4.70 35.04 3.32
N ASN A 978 5.35 35.32 4.45
CA ASN A 978 5.14 36.50 5.30
C ASN A 978 3.70 36.73 5.83
N ARG A 979 2.77 35.80 5.56
CA ARG A 979 1.39 35.75 6.06
C ARG A 979 0.96 34.31 6.34
N TYR A 980 -0.13 34.13 7.09
CA TYR A 980 -0.79 32.82 7.21
C TYR A 980 -1.62 32.53 5.95
N PRO A 981 -1.93 31.25 5.65
CA PRO A 981 -2.78 30.92 4.50
C PRO A 981 -4.23 31.37 4.73
N ASP A 982 -4.93 31.68 3.64
CA ASP A 982 -6.38 31.92 3.62
C ASP A 982 -7.18 30.62 3.41
N TYR A 983 -6.52 29.60 2.86
CA TYR A 983 -7.10 28.28 2.58
C TYR A 983 -6.16 27.16 3.03
N ILE A 984 -6.70 26.12 3.69
CA ILE A 984 -6.00 24.86 3.94
C ILE A 984 -6.73 23.75 3.20
N ILE A 985 -6.05 23.14 2.22
CA ILE A 985 -6.59 22.01 1.46
C ILE A 985 -5.87 20.74 1.92
N TYR A 986 -6.60 19.87 2.62
CA TYR A 986 -6.08 18.76 3.39
C TYR A 986 -6.42 17.40 2.75
N TYR A 987 -5.40 16.71 2.24
CA TYR A 987 -5.50 15.40 1.60
C TYR A 987 -5.12 14.28 2.58
N ARG A 988 -6.11 13.53 3.06
CA ARG A 988 -5.93 12.50 4.10
C ARG A 988 -5.99 11.09 3.50
N ASP A 989 -4.87 10.38 3.53
CA ASP A 989 -4.71 9.05 2.93
C ASP A 989 -4.89 7.93 3.98
N GLY A 990 -5.45 6.79 3.57
CA GLY A 990 -5.52 5.56 4.38
C GLY A 990 -6.84 5.27 5.10
N VAL A 991 -7.68 6.29 5.37
CA VAL A 991 -8.89 6.13 6.19
C VAL A 991 -10.07 5.48 5.43
N SER A 992 -10.95 4.81 6.17
CA SER A 992 -12.18 4.19 5.68
C SER A 992 -13.44 5.03 5.97
N ASP A 993 -14.52 4.80 5.22
CA ASP A 993 -15.77 5.58 5.28
C ASP A 993 -16.31 5.75 6.72
N GLY A 994 -16.33 4.67 7.51
CA GLY A 994 -16.80 4.68 8.91
C GLY A 994 -15.93 5.50 9.88
N GLN A 995 -14.77 6.01 9.44
CA GLN A 995 -13.89 6.87 10.24
C GLN A 995 -14.07 8.36 9.92
N PHE A 996 -14.79 8.74 8.86
CA PHE A 996 -14.95 10.15 8.44
C PHE A 996 -15.48 11.08 9.56
N PRO A 997 -16.46 10.69 10.41
CA PRO A 997 -16.91 11.54 11.53
C PRO A 997 -15.81 11.79 12.57
N LYS A 998 -14.91 10.83 12.75
CA LYS A 998 -13.78 10.93 13.68
C LYS A 998 -12.68 11.85 13.15
N ILE A 999 -12.38 11.77 11.85
CA ILE A 999 -11.45 12.69 11.18
C ILE A 999 -11.95 14.15 11.27
N LYS A 1000 -13.25 14.39 11.05
CA LYS A 1000 -13.87 15.72 11.30
C LYS A 1000 -13.65 16.21 12.73
N LYS A 1001 -14.01 15.40 13.72
CA LYS A 1001 -13.96 15.78 15.14
C LYS A 1001 -12.54 16.03 15.66
N ASP A 1002 -11.65 15.07 15.42
CA ASP A 1002 -10.37 14.99 16.10
C ASP A 1002 -9.26 15.68 15.28
N GLU A 1003 -9.12 15.34 13.99
CA GLU A 1003 -8.09 15.92 13.10
C GLU A 1003 -8.46 17.34 12.66
N LEU A 1004 -9.61 17.56 12.02
CA LEU A 1004 -10.00 18.92 11.54
C LEU A 1004 -10.22 19.86 12.71
N GLY A 1005 -10.80 19.38 13.81
CA GLY A 1005 -10.83 20.11 15.09
C GLY A 1005 -9.43 20.49 15.58
N GLY A 1006 -8.43 19.63 15.39
CA GLY A 1006 -7.01 19.94 15.67
C GLY A 1006 -6.47 21.07 14.80
N ILE A 1007 -6.74 21.04 13.49
CA ILE A 1007 -6.36 22.10 12.55
C ILE A 1007 -7.02 23.44 12.94
N ARG A 1008 -8.33 23.44 13.21
CA ARG A 1008 -9.07 24.65 13.63
C ARG A 1008 -8.53 25.24 14.94
N ARG A 1009 -8.20 24.40 15.94
CA ARG A 1009 -7.57 24.82 17.21
C ARG A 1009 -6.17 25.43 17.01
N ALA A 1010 -5.37 24.86 16.10
CA ALA A 1010 -4.05 25.40 15.76
C ALA A 1010 -4.13 26.78 15.09
N CYS A 1011 -5.06 26.94 14.13
CA CYS A 1011 -5.30 28.21 13.45
C CYS A 1011 -5.73 29.30 14.44
N ALA A 1012 -6.68 28.99 15.32
CA ALA A 1012 -7.15 29.90 16.37
C ALA A 1012 -6.02 30.34 17.31
N GLN A 1013 -5.10 29.45 17.70
CA GLN A 1013 -3.98 29.79 18.58
C GLN A 1013 -2.97 30.76 17.94
N VAL A 1014 -2.81 30.74 16.61
CA VAL A 1014 -1.95 31.69 15.88
C VAL A 1014 -2.73 32.88 15.29
N GLY A 1015 -4.00 33.03 15.65
CA GLY A 1015 -4.85 34.16 15.23
C GLY A 1015 -5.34 34.12 13.78
N CYS A 1016 -5.19 33.01 13.05
CA CYS A 1016 -5.67 32.89 11.67
C CYS A 1016 -7.00 32.12 11.56
N LYS A 1017 -7.76 32.40 10.50
CA LYS A 1017 -9.07 31.78 10.24
C LYS A 1017 -9.19 31.28 8.78
N PRO A 1018 -8.29 30.39 8.31
CA PRO A 1018 -8.36 29.84 6.96
C PRO A 1018 -9.63 29.00 6.76
N LYS A 1019 -10.14 29.00 5.54
CA LYS A 1019 -11.16 28.03 5.11
C LYS A 1019 -10.51 26.66 4.90
N ILE A 1020 -11.09 25.62 5.50
CA ILE A 1020 -10.58 24.24 5.43
C ILE A 1020 -11.43 23.43 4.45
N THR A 1021 -10.76 22.78 3.50
CA THR A 1021 -11.37 21.76 2.62
C THR A 1021 -10.63 20.45 2.79
N CYS A 1022 -11.33 19.37 3.17
CA CYS A 1022 -10.73 18.06 3.42
C CYS A 1022 -11.19 17.02 2.40
N LEU A 1023 -10.22 16.44 1.69
CA LEU A 1023 -10.39 15.36 0.74
C LEU A 1023 -9.73 14.09 1.29
N ILE A 1024 -10.54 13.09 1.59
CA ILE A 1024 -10.05 11.73 1.85
C ILE A 1024 -9.55 11.13 0.54
N VAL A 1025 -8.35 10.55 0.56
CA VAL A 1025 -7.67 9.91 -0.57
C VAL A 1025 -7.63 8.40 -0.33
N VAL A 1026 -8.34 7.61 -1.15
CA VAL A 1026 -8.33 6.15 -1.06
C VAL A 1026 -7.65 5.56 -2.30
N LYS A 1027 -6.35 5.30 -2.17
CA LYS A 1027 -5.49 4.69 -3.21
C LYS A 1027 -5.55 3.14 -3.28
N ARG A 1028 -6.32 2.49 -2.39
CA ARG A 1028 -6.39 1.03 -2.24
C ARG A 1028 -7.85 0.52 -2.28
N HIS A 1029 -8.37 0.28 -3.48
CA HIS A 1029 -9.68 -0.34 -3.70
C HIS A 1029 -9.66 -1.26 -4.94
N HIS A 1030 -10.79 -1.90 -5.24
CA HIS A 1030 -10.93 -2.89 -6.32
C HIS A 1030 -11.47 -2.35 -7.65
N THR A 1031 -12.03 -1.14 -7.68
CA THR A 1031 -12.46 -0.42 -8.89
C THR A 1031 -11.32 -0.28 -9.92
N ARG A 1032 -11.59 -0.61 -11.18
CA ARG A 1032 -10.73 -0.49 -12.36
C ARG A 1032 -11.57 0.07 -13.52
N PHE A 1033 -10.94 0.80 -14.44
CA PHE A 1033 -11.59 1.29 -15.66
C PHE A 1033 -10.98 0.64 -16.90
N PHE A 1034 -11.83 0.30 -17.87
CA PHE A 1034 -11.46 -0.45 -19.08
C PHE A 1034 -11.94 0.37 -20.29
N PRO A 1035 -11.05 0.75 -21.22
CA PRO A 1035 -11.46 1.40 -22.47
C PRO A 1035 -12.34 0.49 -23.32
N LEU A 1036 -13.37 1.06 -23.95
CA LEU A 1036 -14.20 0.32 -24.93
C LEU A 1036 -13.42 -0.07 -26.19
N ARG A 1037 -12.37 0.70 -26.53
CA ARG A 1037 -11.47 0.39 -27.66
C ARG A 1037 -10.46 -0.66 -27.22
N GLN A 1038 -10.26 -1.67 -28.07
CA GLN A 1038 -9.15 -2.61 -27.92
C GLN A 1038 -7.88 -1.99 -28.53
N SER A 1039 -6.76 -2.10 -27.82
CA SER A 1039 -5.47 -1.58 -28.31
C SER A 1039 -4.95 -2.37 -29.51
N GLN A 1040 -4.36 -1.67 -30.49
CA GLN A 1040 -3.80 -2.27 -31.71
C GLN A 1040 -2.37 -2.82 -31.53
N GLY A 1041 -1.85 -3.00 -30.30
CA GLY A 1041 -0.45 -3.41 -30.12
C GLY A 1041 -0.07 -4.10 -28.81
N TYR A 1042 0.70 -5.17 -28.93
CA TYR A 1042 1.27 -6.04 -27.88
C TYR A 1042 2.13 -5.38 -26.78
N ARG A 1043 2.27 -4.05 -26.75
CA ARG A 1043 3.05 -3.30 -25.74
C ARG A 1043 2.21 -2.39 -24.86
N ASP A 1044 0.93 -2.22 -25.16
CA ASP A 1044 0.02 -1.37 -24.40
C ASP A 1044 -0.86 -2.22 -23.48
N PHE A 1045 -0.98 -1.80 -22.22
CA PHE A 1045 -1.86 -2.44 -21.24
C PHE A 1045 -3.33 -2.02 -21.41
N ASN A 1046 -3.62 -1.17 -22.40
CA ASN A 1046 -4.94 -0.66 -22.81
C ASN A 1046 -5.68 0.01 -21.65
N ASN A 1047 -5.05 0.99 -21.00
CA ASN A 1047 -5.63 1.73 -19.89
C ASN A 1047 -6.33 3.02 -20.36
N VAL A 1048 -7.29 3.51 -19.56
CA VAL A 1048 -7.86 4.86 -19.77
C VAL A 1048 -6.81 5.95 -19.61
N GLU A 1049 -7.05 7.10 -20.24
CA GLU A 1049 -6.07 8.20 -20.33
C GLU A 1049 -5.82 8.90 -18.98
N PRO A 1050 -4.59 9.36 -18.70
CA PRO A 1050 -4.31 10.14 -17.50
C PRO A 1050 -5.05 11.48 -17.51
N GLY A 1051 -5.97 11.67 -16.57
CA GLY A 1051 -6.94 12.76 -16.54
C GLY A 1051 -8.39 12.28 -16.58
N THR A 1052 -8.65 10.98 -16.82
CA THR A 1052 -9.99 10.37 -16.72
C THR A 1052 -10.55 10.49 -15.30
N VAL A 1053 -11.67 11.20 -15.17
CA VAL A 1053 -12.50 11.36 -13.97
C VAL A 1053 -13.84 10.67 -14.17
N VAL A 1054 -14.33 9.97 -13.13
CA VAL A 1054 -15.70 9.46 -13.03
C VAL A 1054 -16.29 9.87 -11.68
N ASP A 1055 -17.35 10.66 -11.70
CA ASP A 1055 -18.03 11.20 -10.52
C ASP A 1055 -19.56 11.07 -10.58
N GLN A 1056 -20.05 10.11 -11.37
CA GLN A 1056 -21.46 9.74 -11.52
C GLN A 1056 -21.61 8.22 -11.53
N TYR A 1057 -22.83 7.73 -11.30
CA TYR A 1057 -23.30 6.34 -11.31
C TYR A 1057 -22.63 5.34 -10.35
N ILE A 1058 -21.29 5.30 -10.30
CA ILE A 1058 -20.49 4.40 -9.45
C ILE A 1058 -20.06 5.01 -8.11
N VAL A 1059 -20.45 6.27 -7.88
CA VAL A 1059 -20.25 7.02 -6.64
C VAL A 1059 -21.59 7.20 -5.93
N HIS A 1060 -21.58 7.38 -4.62
CA HIS A 1060 -22.81 7.56 -3.86
C HIS A 1060 -23.56 8.84 -4.33
N PRO A 1061 -24.90 8.83 -4.43
CA PRO A 1061 -25.70 10.01 -4.85
C PRO A 1061 -25.47 11.20 -3.92
N ASN A 1062 -25.29 10.93 -2.63
CA ASN A 1062 -25.29 11.94 -1.57
C ASN A 1062 -23.86 12.36 -1.17
N GLU A 1063 -22.82 11.71 -1.72
CA GLU A 1063 -21.42 12.07 -1.46
C GLU A 1063 -20.84 12.97 -2.56
N ARG A 1064 -20.08 13.99 -2.15
CA ARG A 1064 -19.13 14.69 -3.01
C ARG A 1064 -17.89 13.81 -3.22
N GLN A 1065 -18.05 12.79 -4.04
CA GLN A 1065 -17.05 11.74 -4.32
C GLN A 1065 -16.72 11.69 -5.82
N PHE A 1066 -15.45 11.43 -6.14
CA PHE A 1066 -15.01 11.18 -7.52
C PHE A 1066 -13.84 10.19 -7.58
N PHE A 1067 -13.72 9.48 -8.69
CA PHE A 1067 -12.54 8.70 -9.05
C PHE A 1067 -11.72 9.46 -10.09
N LEU A 1068 -10.38 9.45 -9.96
CA LEU A 1068 -9.46 10.05 -10.94
C LEU A 1068 -8.31 9.08 -11.24
N VAL A 1069 -8.08 8.81 -12.53
CA VAL A 1069 -6.86 8.16 -13.04
C VAL A 1069 -5.87 9.26 -13.44
N SER A 1070 -5.03 9.71 -12.51
CA SER A 1070 -4.10 10.83 -12.76
C SER A 1070 -2.81 10.45 -13.50
N HIS A 1071 -2.53 9.17 -13.74
CA HIS A 1071 -1.21 8.67 -14.14
C HIS A 1071 -1.29 7.60 -15.23
N LYS A 1072 -0.28 7.55 -16.14
CA LYS A 1072 -0.12 6.38 -17.03
C LYS A 1072 0.48 5.22 -16.24
N ALA A 1073 -0.31 4.17 -16.06
CA ALA A 1073 0.17 2.89 -15.57
C ALA A 1073 1.25 2.33 -16.52
N ILE A 1074 2.46 2.14 -16.00
CA ILE A 1074 3.61 1.61 -16.76
C ILE A 1074 3.48 0.10 -16.96
N GLN A 1075 2.78 -0.58 -16.05
CA GLN A 1075 2.63 -2.02 -16.01
C GLN A 1075 1.27 -2.38 -15.41
N GLY A 1076 0.55 -3.27 -16.08
CA GLY A 1076 -0.77 -3.77 -15.64
C GLY A 1076 -1.91 -2.75 -15.76
N THR A 1077 -3.08 -3.12 -15.21
CA THR A 1077 -4.26 -2.24 -15.13
C THR A 1077 -4.06 -1.08 -14.16
N ALA A 1078 -4.40 0.13 -14.61
CA ALA A 1078 -4.41 1.33 -13.80
C ALA A 1078 -5.40 1.22 -12.63
N LYS A 1079 -5.01 1.79 -11.49
CA LYS A 1079 -5.92 2.00 -10.36
C LYS A 1079 -6.30 3.48 -10.35
N PRO A 1080 -7.58 3.85 -10.59
CA PRO A 1080 -8.05 5.17 -10.18
C PRO A 1080 -7.83 5.33 -8.68
N THR A 1081 -7.71 6.57 -8.23
CA THR A 1081 -7.79 6.94 -6.81
C THR A 1081 -9.18 7.50 -6.54
N ARG A 1082 -9.86 7.04 -5.50
CA ARG A 1082 -11.13 7.61 -5.03
C ARG A 1082 -10.86 8.77 -4.09
N TYR A 1083 -11.58 9.87 -4.29
CA TYR A 1083 -11.55 11.09 -3.49
C TYR A 1083 -12.92 11.30 -2.86
N ASN A 1084 -12.96 11.58 -1.56
CA ASN A 1084 -14.17 11.86 -0.80
C ASN A 1084 -14.02 13.21 -0.10
N ILE A 1085 -14.76 14.23 -0.56
CA ILE A 1085 -14.77 15.55 0.08
C ILE A 1085 -15.66 15.46 1.31
N ILE A 1086 -15.07 15.51 2.50
CA ILE A 1086 -15.82 15.38 3.78
C ILE A 1086 -16.06 16.72 4.46
N GLU A 1087 -15.24 17.74 4.19
CA GLU A 1087 -15.36 19.11 4.73
C GLU A 1087 -15.02 20.10 3.61
N ASP A 1088 -15.74 21.22 3.51
CA ASP A 1088 -15.44 22.27 2.53
C ASP A 1088 -16.01 23.64 2.96
N ASP A 1089 -15.29 24.35 3.85
CA ASP A 1089 -15.65 25.70 4.31
C ASP A 1089 -15.76 26.74 3.17
N SER A 1090 -15.20 26.43 2.01
CA SER A 1090 -15.20 27.30 0.83
C SER A 1090 -16.41 27.10 -0.06
N ASN A 1091 -17.12 25.97 0.08
CA ASN A 1091 -18.10 25.48 -0.91
C ASN A 1091 -17.54 25.58 -2.35
N PHE A 1092 -16.31 25.10 -2.54
CA PHE A 1092 -15.61 25.15 -3.82
C PHE A 1092 -16.38 24.37 -4.88
N ASP A 1093 -16.27 24.81 -6.14
CA ASP A 1093 -16.78 24.03 -7.25
C ASP A 1093 -16.10 22.65 -7.32
N ILE A 1094 -16.84 21.64 -7.77
CA ILE A 1094 -16.35 20.27 -7.85
C ILE A 1094 -15.32 20.09 -8.99
N ASP A 1095 -15.45 20.81 -10.11
CA ASP A 1095 -14.43 20.82 -11.17
C ASP A 1095 -13.14 21.48 -10.70
N LEU A 1096 -13.22 22.53 -9.87
CA LEU A 1096 -12.06 23.15 -9.24
C LEU A 1096 -11.29 22.13 -8.40
N LEU A 1097 -11.97 21.39 -7.52
CA LEU A 1097 -11.35 20.37 -6.66
C LEU A 1097 -10.77 19.19 -7.47
N GLN A 1098 -11.45 18.76 -8.54
CA GLN A 1098 -10.97 17.70 -9.44
C GLN A 1098 -9.74 18.14 -10.24
N LYS A 1099 -9.79 19.31 -10.89
CA LYS A 1099 -8.68 19.91 -11.65
C LYS A 1099 -7.48 20.21 -10.75
N LEU A 1100 -7.70 20.72 -9.54
CA LEU A 1100 -6.65 20.95 -8.55
C LEU A 1100 -6.00 19.65 -8.08
N SER A 1101 -6.79 18.61 -7.78
CA SER A 1101 -6.28 17.28 -7.42
C SER A 1101 -5.40 16.69 -8.53
N TYR A 1102 -5.84 16.82 -9.79
CA TYR A 1102 -5.09 16.37 -10.97
C TYR A 1102 -3.82 17.21 -11.23
N ASN A 1103 -3.89 18.53 -11.08
CA ASN A 1103 -2.72 19.41 -11.17
C ASN A 1103 -1.67 19.03 -10.10
N LEU A 1104 -2.06 18.88 -8.83
CA LEU A 1104 -1.15 18.47 -7.74
C LEU A 1104 -0.54 17.07 -7.92
N CYS A 1105 -1.10 16.20 -8.78
CA CYS A 1105 -0.45 14.94 -9.17
C CYS A 1105 0.81 15.16 -10.05
N HIS A 1106 0.98 16.33 -10.66
CA HIS A 1106 2.18 16.69 -11.45
C HIS A 1106 3.24 17.44 -10.62
N MET A 1107 2.93 17.83 -9.39
CA MET A 1107 3.80 18.62 -8.49
C MET A 1107 4.76 17.77 -7.64
N PHE A 1108 4.90 16.47 -7.92
CA PHE A 1108 5.72 15.57 -7.11
C PHE A 1108 7.22 15.72 -7.46
N PRO A 1109 8.09 16.18 -6.52
CA PRO A 1109 9.44 16.69 -6.83
C PRO A 1109 10.49 15.59 -7.11
N ARG A 1110 10.07 14.40 -7.57
CA ARG A 1110 10.93 13.21 -7.69
C ARG A 1110 10.90 12.55 -9.08
N CYS A 1111 10.04 12.97 -9.99
CA CYS A 1111 9.99 12.49 -11.38
C CYS A 1111 9.19 13.45 -12.28
N ASN A 1112 9.52 13.46 -13.57
CA ASN A 1112 8.77 14.21 -14.59
C ASN A 1112 7.54 13.41 -15.08
N ARG A 1113 6.72 12.95 -14.12
CA ARG A 1113 5.52 12.14 -14.36
C ARG A 1113 4.44 12.50 -13.35
N ALA A 1114 3.19 12.47 -13.81
CA ALA A 1114 2.04 12.52 -12.93
C ALA A 1114 1.99 11.26 -12.06
N VAL A 1115 1.90 11.44 -10.74
CA VAL A 1115 1.71 10.36 -9.77
C VAL A 1115 0.23 10.02 -9.58
N SER A 1116 -0.08 8.86 -8.99
CA SER A 1116 -1.43 8.31 -8.89
C SER A 1116 -2.37 9.02 -7.89
N TYR A 1117 -1.85 9.94 -7.08
CA TYR A 1117 -2.57 10.75 -6.09
C TYR A 1117 -1.70 11.98 -5.71
N PRO A 1118 -2.26 13.04 -5.10
CA PRO A 1118 -1.63 14.36 -5.07
C PRO A 1118 -0.30 14.39 -4.32
N ALA A 1119 0.62 15.25 -4.77
CA ALA A 1119 1.92 15.48 -4.13
C ALA A 1119 1.88 15.60 -2.59
N PRO A 1120 0.98 16.37 -1.94
CA PRO A 1120 0.94 16.46 -0.47
C PRO A 1120 0.75 15.09 0.22
N ALA A 1121 -0.22 14.29 -0.22
CA ALA A 1121 -0.49 12.96 0.35
C ALA A 1121 0.63 11.96 0.01
N TYR A 1122 1.22 12.03 -1.18
CA TYR A 1122 2.35 11.18 -1.55
C TYR A 1122 3.59 11.49 -0.70
N LEU A 1123 3.86 12.78 -0.46
CA LEU A 1123 4.94 13.24 0.41
C LEU A 1123 4.69 12.83 1.87
N ALA A 1124 3.46 12.94 2.38
CA ALA A 1124 3.09 12.49 3.72
C ALA A 1124 3.38 10.99 3.95
N HIS A 1125 3.06 10.13 2.99
CA HIS A 1125 3.42 8.70 3.02
C HIS A 1125 4.95 8.47 3.02
N LEU A 1126 5.74 9.32 2.33
CA LEU A 1126 7.21 9.30 2.44
C LEU A 1126 7.71 9.76 3.83
N VAL A 1127 7.00 10.69 4.49
CA VAL A 1127 7.30 11.16 5.85
C VAL A 1127 6.98 10.06 6.88
N ALA A 1128 5.84 9.39 6.76
CA ALA A 1128 5.48 8.25 7.62
C ALA A 1128 6.49 7.09 7.45
N PHE A 1129 6.91 6.80 6.21
CA PHE A 1129 7.98 5.85 5.93
C PHE A 1129 9.34 6.31 6.48
N ARG A 1130 9.67 7.61 6.45
CA ARG A 1130 10.89 8.13 7.07
C ARG A 1130 10.87 7.98 8.59
N GLY A 1131 9.74 8.28 9.24
CA GLY A 1131 9.55 8.02 10.67
C GLY A 1131 9.73 6.55 11.03
N ARG A 1132 9.23 5.62 10.20
CA ARG A 1132 9.49 4.17 10.35
C ARG A 1132 10.99 3.82 10.30
N VAL A 1133 11.75 4.45 9.41
CA VAL A 1133 13.20 4.24 9.25
C VAL A 1133 13.99 4.72 10.48
N TYR A 1134 13.48 5.69 11.24
CA TYR A 1134 14.07 6.08 12.53
C TYR A 1134 13.81 5.06 13.67
N LEU A 1135 12.83 4.16 13.52
CA LEU A 1135 12.52 3.12 14.51
C LEU A 1135 13.29 1.80 14.27
N GLU A 1136 13.86 1.61 13.07
CA GLU A 1136 14.55 0.37 12.72
C GLU A 1136 15.74 0.09 13.67
N GLY A 1137 15.86 -1.16 14.12
CA GLY A 1137 16.76 -1.58 15.21
C GLY A 1137 16.16 -1.52 16.62
N THR A 1138 14.99 -0.88 16.81
CA THR A 1138 14.33 -0.79 18.12
C THR A 1138 13.40 -1.99 18.36
N MET A 1139 13.72 -2.84 19.33
CA MET A 1139 12.96 -4.07 19.64
C MET A 1139 11.91 -3.93 20.75
N ARG A 1140 11.98 -2.86 21.57
CA ARG A 1140 11.01 -2.56 22.64
C ARG A 1140 10.76 -1.05 22.65
N PHE A 1141 9.49 -0.66 22.78
CA PHE A 1141 9.07 0.74 22.86
C PHE A 1141 8.51 1.00 24.26
N GLY A 1142 9.08 1.98 24.96
CA GLY A 1142 8.56 2.47 26.24
C GLY A 1142 7.49 3.53 26.03
N ASN A 1143 7.53 4.60 26.83
CA ASN A 1143 6.69 5.78 26.61
C ASN A 1143 6.94 6.37 25.21
N LEU A 1144 5.90 6.42 24.38
CA LEU A 1144 6.02 6.87 22.98
C LEU A 1144 6.47 8.34 22.86
N LYS A 1145 6.15 9.19 23.84
CA LYS A 1145 6.64 10.58 23.87
C LYS A 1145 8.16 10.63 24.02
N ASP A 1146 8.73 9.76 24.85
CA ASP A 1146 10.16 9.74 25.12
C ASP A 1146 10.94 8.97 24.03
N GLU A 1147 10.35 7.91 23.45
CA GLU A 1147 10.88 7.30 22.23
C GLU A 1147 10.85 8.25 21.02
N TYR A 1148 9.87 9.17 20.93
CA TYR A 1148 9.87 10.23 19.94
C TYR A 1148 10.97 11.28 20.23
N LYS A 1149 11.10 11.79 21.46
CA LYS A 1149 12.17 12.73 21.86
C LYS A 1149 13.57 12.23 21.46
N LYS A 1150 13.88 10.95 21.76
CA LYS A 1150 15.15 10.27 21.41
C LYS A 1150 15.47 10.26 19.90
N ARG A 1151 14.47 10.49 19.05
CA ARG A 1151 14.53 10.47 17.58
C ARG A 1151 14.03 11.79 16.97
N SER A 1152 14.19 12.89 17.71
CA SER A 1152 14.01 14.23 17.18
C SER A 1152 14.98 14.46 16.03
N ILE A 1153 14.49 14.99 14.91
CA ILE A 1153 15.35 15.40 13.78
C ILE A 1153 16.12 16.65 14.20
N GLN A 1154 17.35 16.81 13.70
CA GLN A 1154 18.15 18.00 13.96
C GLN A 1154 17.43 19.28 13.51
N THR A 1155 17.19 20.20 14.47
CA THR A 1155 16.43 21.43 14.25
C THR A 1155 17.08 22.35 13.21
N ALA A 1156 18.42 22.36 13.14
CA ALA A 1156 19.16 23.08 12.09
C ALA A 1156 18.79 22.56 10.69
N LEU A 1157 18.85 21.24 10.47
CA LEU A 1157 18.50 20.60 9.20
C LEU A 1157 17.03 20.87 8.80
N MET A 1158 16.08 20.81 9.74
CA MET A 1158 14.67 21.11 9.45
C MET A 1158 14.42 22.57 9.06
N LYS A 1159 15.15 23.52 9.65
CA LYS A 1159 15.06 24.96 9.34
C LYS A 1159 15.80 25.33 8.05
N GLN A 1160 16.99 24.77 7.85
CA GLN A 1160 17.84 25.07 6.69
C GLN A 1160 17.37 24.35 5.42
N ASN A 1161 16.83 23.14 5.53
CA ASN A 1161 16.43 22.32 4.38
C ASN A 1161 15.11 21.58 4.66
N PRO A 1162 13.94 22.24 4.67
CA PRO A 1162 12.65 21.60 4.97
C PRO A 1162 12.33 20.39 4.07
N MET A 1163 12.86 20.36 2.85
CA MET A 1163 12.72 19.29 1.85
C MET A 1163 13.76 18.14 1.98
N TYR A 1164 14.56 18.08 3.06
CA TYR A 1164 15.59 17.05 3.28
C TYR A 1164 15.08 15.60 3.14
N PHE A 1165 13.78 15.39 3.38
CA PHE A 1165 13.14 14.07 3.40
C PHE A 1165 12.89 13.45 2.01
N VAL A 1166 12.96 14.22 0.92
CA VAL A 1166 12.56 13.84 -0.45
C VAL A 1166 13.28 12.60 -0.98
#